data_AF-A0A6J3KMZ3-F1
#
_entry.id   AF-A0A6J3KMZ3-F1
#
_cell.length_a   1.000
_cell.length_b   1.000
_cell.length_c   1.000
_cell.angle_alpha   90.00
_cell.angle_beta   90.00
_cell.angle_gamma   90.00
#
_symmetry.space_group_name_H-M   'P 1'
#
loop_
_entity.id
_entity.type
_entity.pdbx_description
1 polymer ?
#
loop_
_entity_poly.entity_id
_entity_poly.type
_entity_poly.pdbx_seq_one_letter_code
_entity_poly.pdbx_strand_id
1 'polypeptide(L)'
;MRNEGSRITNDILSKWCSGQSNTLMRPERRKFRRVHGLELPLHPQQVTGWVVILIIVVNTFAVLTPLLEPNLRPIFSIAIAAIFFTHICSHLAVLLLDPADPRVRSQPTNKVLPEFDREKHSHVIEDGRCHLCNINTESKRTKHCSICNKCIVRFDHHCKWLNNCIGARNYRAFLVCLISAILASLFVTGLSVIELSSSLFFDRLSNLTMENNTTDPVIPFIVPASDTTLIIAISAIGILSAIVAILLLHLCFFHGYIACLGLTTYEYVRKKREKNSVAAAVAIAAAATAAAAAAAAAASTTSTSTNTTITAATTTTTAATLTNQPTTVTDDASTITVQQIVAESTSTRMSSVSVNTSDQLATDSATSETNIWENVLSSPRYVVAPMVDASELAWRLLSRRHGAHLCYTPMLHSSVFCRDPKYRREALTSTVEDRPLIVQFCGNDPNTLLEAALLAEPYCDAVDINIGCPQAIAKRGRYGAFLQDDWDLLRRIVSTLSKSLRVPVTCKLRVFAEIDKTVKYAQMLETAGARLLTVHGRTREQKGPLTGIASWDHIKAVRQAVTIPVFANGNIQCLQDIERCIEETGVHGVMSAEGNLYNPYIFEACYPPSWEPALEYLDLVERYPAPPSYIRGHLFKLFQHTLCLAENKEERENLARNSTMESFRNVVYALRDRYLPYHEGHLIWQEEMSNHNLKLPPWLCQPYIRHLPEENIQKLEIEKIEMQNETVKRKFRDEEGNEISRKRLKKLKRIARRPNRPAIIVKRGSDLCCDCPNPVSHKCVHKLCRQCCRNKCFIENLDCAGHRNLTKTRRQMAIEFAAKRKAIQDKI
;
A
#
# COMPACT_ATOMS: atom_id res chain seq x y z
N MET A 1 12.03 -32.65 25.25
CA MET A 1 13.09 -33.25 24.41
C MET A 1 12.90 -33.05 22.89
N ARG A 2 11.73 -33.19 22.23
CA ARG A 2 11.64 -32.97 20.76
C ARG A 2 11.80 -31.51 20.26
N ASN A 3 11.69 -30.49 21.12
CA ASN A 3 11.71 -29.06 20.72
C ASN A 3 13.08 -28.35 20.79
N GLU A 4 14.13 -28.97 21.33
CA GLU A 4 15.45 -28.32 21.43
C GLU A 4 16.24 -28.39 20.12
N GLY A 5 16.14 -29.52 19.39
CA GLY A 5 16.83 -29.70 18.11
C GLY A 5 16.46 -28.64 17.05
N SER A 6 15.19 -28.23 16.97
CA SER A 6 14.73 -27.24 15.97
C SER A 6 15.19 -25.81 16.26
N ARG A 7 15.32 -25.42 17.54
CA ARG A 7 15.92 -24.12 17.91
C ARG A 7 17.40 -24.10 17.57
N ILE A 8 18.12 -25.17 17.89
CA ILE A 8 19.54 -25.32 17.58
C ILE A 8 19.78 -25.26 16.05
N THR A 9 18.98 -25.95 15.23
CA THR A 9 19.13 -25.89 13.76
C THR A 9 18.82 -24.52 13.17
N ASN A 10 17.86 -23.76 13.73
CA ASN A 10 17.56 -22.40 13.26
C ASN A 10 18.58 -21.34 13.71
N ASP A 11 19.12 -21.44 14.92
CA ASP A 11 20.25 -20.60 15.37
C ASP A 11 21.56 -20.94 14.65
N ILE A 12 21.72 -22.19 14.21
CA ILE A 12 22.78 -22.60 13.30
C ILE A 12 22.51 -22.00 11.91
N LEU A 13 21.37 -22.28 11.26
CA LEU A 13 21.08 -21.81 9.91
C LEU A 13 21.09 -20.29 9.77
N SER A 14 20.66 -19.53 10.78
CA SER A 14 20.73 -18.06 10.78
C SER A 14 22.15 -17.50 10.94
N LYS A 15 23.07 -18.23 11.60
CA LYS A 15 24.52 -17.92 11.56
C LYS A 15 25.09 -18.17 10.17
N TRP A 16 24.68 -19.24 9.48
CA TRP A 16 25.24 -19.60 8.16
C TRP A 16 24.62 -18.85 6.98
N CYS A 17 23.32 -18.55 6.99
CA CYS A 17 22.58 -17.97 5.86
C CYS A 17 21.48 -16.98 6.32
N SER A 18 21.53 -15.74 5.85
CA SER A 18 20.53 -14.71 6.18
C SER A 18 19.58 -14.43 5.01
N GLY A 19 18.34 -14.89 5.12
CA GLY A 19 17.28 -14.57 4.17
C GLY A 19 16.92 -13.08 4.18
N GLN A 20 16.81 -12.47 2.99
CA GLN A 20 16.32 -11.10 2.84
C GLN A 20 14.78 -10.99 2.95
N SER A 21 14.21 -11.59 3.99
CA SER A 21 13.09 -10.94 4.69
C SER A 21 13.73 -10.03 5.75
N ASN A 22 13.36 -8.74 5.76
CA ASN A 22 14.01 -7.70 6.58
C ASN A 22 13.66 -7.80 8.09
N THR A 23 13.52 -9.00 8.63
CA THR A 23 12.81 -9.25 9.91
C THR A 23 13.61 -9.98 10.98
N LEU A 24 14.73 -10.66 10.69
CA LEU A 24 15.51 -11.38 11.72
C LEU A 24 16.96 -10.90 11.97
N MET A 25 17.59 -10.20 11.03
CA MET A 25 18.67 -9.25 11.36
C MET A 25 18.54 -7.98 10.52
N ARG A 26 18.46 -6.82 11.19
CA ARG A 26 18.54 -5.53 10.49
C ARG A 26 19.94 -5.35 9.91
N PRO A 27 20.10 -4.91 8.64
CA PRO A 27 21.42 -4.63 8.04
C PRO A 27 22.27 -3.62 8.83
N GLU A 28 21.64 -2.82 9.69
CA GLU A 28 22.24 -1.83 10.58
C GLU A 28 23.04 -2.44 11.75
N ARG A 29 22.92 -3.75 12.04
CA ARG A 29 23.58 -4.39 13.21
C ARG A 29 24.93 -5.09 12.91
N ARG A 30 25.56 -4.87 11.75
CA ARG A 30 26.91 -5.42 11.50
C ARG A 30 28.00 -4.47 12.04
N LYS A 31 28.51 -4.78 13.24
CA LYS A 31 29.58 -4.02 13.92
C LYS A 31 30.87 -3.85 13.10
N PHE A 32 31.23 -4.84 12.29
CA PHE A 32 32.47 -4.87 11.50
C PHE A 32 32.22 -4.70 10.00
N ARG A 33 33.24 -4.30 9.22
CA ARG A 33 33.12 -4.34 7.76
C ARG A 33 33.13 -5.78 7.25
N ARG A 34 32.41 -6.07 6.17
CA ARG A 34 32.55 -7.31 5.40
C ARG A 34 33.72 -7.17 4.45
N VAL A 35 34.79 -7.94 4.58
CA VAL A 35 35.93 -7.96 3.64
C VAL A 35 35.54 -8.67 2.34
N HIS A 36 35.02 -9.90 2.43
CA HIS A 36 34.71 -10.74 1.26
C HIS A 36 33.31 -11.40 1.29
N GLY A 37 32.91 -11.97 0.15
CA GLY A 37 31.58 -12.57 -0.08
C GLY A 37 31.31 -13.86 0.71
N LEU A 38 32.37 -14.59 1.09
CA LEU A 38 32.25 -15.84 1.87
C LEU A 38 32.03 -15.65 3.37
N GLU A 39 32.13 -14.43 3.91
CA GLU A 39 31.89 -14.23 5.34
C GLU A 39 30.43 -14.48 5.74
N LEU A 40 30.23 -14.97 6.95
CA LEU A 40 28.90 -15.25 7.48
C LEU A 40 28.13 -13.98 7.88
N PRO A 41 26.79 -13.99 7.82
CA PRO A 41 25.99 -14.99 7.13
C PRO A 41 26.10 -14.89 5.60
N LEU A 42 26.01 -16.03 4.91
CA LEU A 42 25.86 -16.10 3.46
C LEU A 42 24.48 -15.59 3.03
N HIS A 43 24.32 -15.29 1.73
CA HIS A 43 23.02 -14.89 1.19
C HIS A 43 22.35 -16.09 0.48
N PRO A 44 21.05 -16.38 0.64
CA PRO A 44 20.46 -17.57 0.02
C PRO A 44 20.64 -17.64 -1.50
N GLN A 45 20.56 -16.51 -2.21
CA GLN A 45 20.79 -16.49 -3.67
C GLN A 45 22.24 -16.87 -4.04
N GLN A 46 23.23 -16.58 -3.20
CA GLN A 46 24.61 -17.02 -3.39
C GLN A 46 24.69 -18.56 -3.31
N VAL A 47 24.07 -19.16 -2.29
CA VAL A 47 24.00 -20.62 -2.15
C VAL A 47 23.21 -21.27 -3.29
N THR A 48 22.06 -20.72 -3.68
CA THR A 48 21.30 -21.18 -4.85
C THR A 48 22.14 -21.13 -6.13
N GLY A 49 22.93 -20.07 -6.32
CA GLY A 49 23.85 -19.95 -7.44
C GLY A 49 24.88 -21.09 -7.47
N TRP A 50 25.48 -21.41 -6.33
CA TRP A 50 26.45 -22.51 -6.22
C TRP A 50 25.83 -23.88 -6.50
N VAL A 51 24.61 -24.13 -6.00
CA VAL A 51 23.87 -25.37 -6.29
C VAL A 51 23.55 -25.50 -7.78
N VAL A 52 23.11 -24.41 -8.43
CA VAL A 52 22.84 -24.41 -9.88
C VAL A 52 24.13 -24.64 -10.70
N ILE A 53 25.23 -23.99 -10.33
CA ILE A 53 26.54 -24.22 -10.98
C ILE A 53 26.97 -25.68 -10.81
N LEU A 54 26.89 -26.24 -9.61
CA LEU A 54 27.25 -27.63 -9.34
C LEU A 54 26.40 -28.61 -10.16
N ILE A 55 25.08 -28.42 -10.20
CA ILE A 55 24.16 -29.23 -11.00
C ILE A 55 24.55 -29.17 -12.48
N ILE A 56 24.77 -27.98 -13.04
CA ILE A 56 25.13 -27.83 -14.46
C ILE A 56 26.49 -28.48 -14.75
N VAL A 57 27.53 -28.25 -13.93
CA VAL A 57 28.86 -28.84 -14.12
C VAL A 57 28.81 -30.36 -14.05
N VAL A 58 28.23 -30.93 -12.99
CA VAL A 58 28.17 -32.39 -12.78
C VAL A 58 27.40 -33.06 -13.92
N ASN A 59 26.21 -32.55 -14.28
CA ASN A 59 25.42 -33.15 -15.35
C ASN A 59 26.04 -32.95 -16.75
N THR A 60 26.82 -31.88 -16.96
CA THR A 60 27.57 -31.72 -18.22
C THR A 60 28.56 -32.88 -18.40
N PHE A 61 29.40 -33.17 -17.39
CA PHE A 61 30.41 -34.23 -17.51
C PHE A 61 29.86 -35.65 -17.31
N ALA A 62 28.81 -35.83 -16.52
CA ALA A 62 28.22 -37.14 -16.22
C ALA A 62 27.15 -37.59 -17.23
N VAL A 63 26.47 -36.65 -17.91
CA VAL A 63 25.36 -36.97 -18.83
C VAL A 63 25.64 -36.51 -20.26
N LEU A 64 26.05 -35.26 -20.48
CA LEU A 64 26.22 -34.74 -21.86
C LEU A 64 27.54 -35.19 -22.51
N THR A 65 28.67 -35.09 -21.80
CA THR A 65 29.99 -35.45 -22.34
C THR A 65 30.11 -36.92 -22.80
N PRO A 66 29.56 -37.93 -22.09
CA PRO A 66 29.66 -39.32 -22.51
C PRO A 66 28.88 -39.66 -23.79
N LEU A 67 27.91 -38.83 -24.18
CA LEU A 67 27.09 -39.02 -25.40
C LEU A 67 27.79 -38.49 -26.65
N LEU A 68 28.73 -37.54 -26.50
CA LEU A 68 29.47 -36.97 -27.62
C LEU A 68 30.26 -38.04 -28.39
N GLU A 69 30.24 -37.92 -29.72
CA GLU A 69 31.02 -38.77 -30.64
C GLU A 69 32.48 -38.92 -30.17
N PRO A 70 33.07 -40.13 -30.14
CA PRO A 70 34.40 -40.38 -29.58
C PRO A 70 35.51 -39.43 -30.08
N ASN A 71 35.47 -39.05 -31.36
CA ASN A 71 36.45 -38.14 -31.97
C ASN A 71 36.33 -36.69 -31.46
N LEU A 72 35.09 -36.24 -31.21
CA LEU A 72 34.78 -34.88 -30.77
C LEU A 72 34.83 -34.73 -29.24
N ARG A 73 34.49 -35.80 -28.51
CA ARG A 73 34.45 -35.85 -27.04
C ARG A 73 35.66 -35.19 -26.35
N PRO A 74 36.94 -35.48 -26.67
CA PRO A 74 38.06 -34.83 -26.00
C PRO A 74 38.12 -33.33 -26.27
N ILE A 75 37.84 -32.89 -27.51
CA ILE A 75 37.88 -31.47 -27.93
C ILE A 75 36.84 -30.66 -27.16
N PHE A 76 35.58 -31.13 -27.16
CA PHE A 76 34.49 -30.46 -26.45
C PHE A 76 34.67 -30.52 -24.92
N SER A 77 35.22 -31.61 -24.38
CA SER A 77 35.52 -31.74 -22.95
C SER A 77 36.57 -30.74 -22.47
N ILE A 78 37.67 -30.59 -23.22
CA ILE A 78 38.72 -29.60 -22.92
C ILE A 78 38.16 -28.18 -23.02
N ALA A 79 37.37 -27.88 -24.06
CA ALA A 79 36.75 -26.57 -24.23
C ALA A 79 35.82 -26.20 -23.06
N ILE A 80 34.89 -27.09 -22.67
CA ILE A 80 33.94 -26.79 -21.58
C ILE A 80 34.62 -26.78 -20.21
N ALA A 81 35.63 -27.63 -19.98
CA ALA A 81 36.45 -27.57 -18.78
C ALA A 81 37.21 -26.24 -18.65
N ALA A 82 37.79 -25.72 -19.74
CA ALA A 82 38.46 -24.43 -19.74
C ALA A 82 37.49 -23.26 -19.46
N ILE A 83 36.27 -23.31 -20.01
CA ILE A 83 35.22 -22.31 -19.74
C ILE A 83 34.78 -22.37 -18.26
N PHE A 84 34.49 -23.56 -17.72
CA PHE A 84 34.12 -23.72 -16.31
C PHE A 84 35.25 -23.32 -15.35
N PHE A 85 36.50 -23.68 -15.65
CA PHE A 85 37.66 -23.24 -14.88
C PHE A 85 37.78 -21.72 -14.86
N THR A 86 37.67 -21.07 -16.03
CA THR A 86 37.65 -19.60 -16.14
C THR A 86 36.50 -18.99 -15.33
N HIS A 87 35.32 -19.60 -15.35
CA HIS A 87 34.17 -19.16 -14.56
C HIS A 87 34.43 -19.29 -13.06
N ILE A 88 34.90 -20.44 -12.59
CA ILE A 88 35.20 -20.70 -11.17
C ILE A 88 36.29 -19.75 -10.66
N CYS A 89 37.39 -19.60 -11.39
CA CYS A 89 38.48 -18.68 -11.01
C CYS A 89 38.02 -17.22 -10.95
N SER A 90 37.26 -16.75 -11.95
CA SER A 90 36.76 -15.36 -11.94
C SER A 90 35.67 -15.13 -10.89
N HIS A 91 34.79 -16.10 -10.65
CA HIS A 91 33.80 -16.07 -9.59
C HIS A 91 34.46 -16.03 -8.19
N LEU A 92 35.45 -16.89 -7.93
CA LEU A 92 36.27 -16.86 -6.71
C LEU A 92 37.01 -15.52 -6.55
N ALA A 93 37.58 -14.98 -7.62
CA ALA A 93 38.24 -13.68 -7.59
C ALA A 93 37.29 -12.55 -7.15
N VAL A 94 36.05 -12.51 -7.65
CA VAL A 94 35.07 -11.47 -7.25
C VAL A 94 34.51 -11.71 -5.84
N LEU A 95 34.36 -12.97 -5.43
CA LEU A 95 33.97 -13.35 -4.07
C LEU A 95 35.02 -12.88 -3.04
N LEU A 96 36.31 -13.19 -3.28
CA LEU A 96 37.39 -13.04 -2.30
C LEU A 96 38.03 -11.65 -2.29
N LEU A 97 38.07 -10.94 -3.43
CA LEU A 97 38.70 -9.63 -3.53
C LEU A 97 37.91 -8.57 -2.75
N ASP A 98 38.59 -7.79 -1.90
CA ASP A 98 37.98 -6.68 -1.16
C ASP A 98 37.81 -5.43 -2.07
N PRO A 99 36.57 -5.07 -2.49
CA PRO A 99 36.27 -3.89 -3.30
C PRO A 99 36.37 -2.55 -2.55
N ALA A 100 36.74 -2.52 -1.27
CA ALA A 100 36.74 -1.31 -0.47
C ALA A 100 37.63 -0.18 -1.05
N ASP A 101 37.34 1.05 -0.64
CA ASP A 101 38.25 2.19 -0.78
C ASP A 101 39.63 1.85 -0.17
N PRO A 102 40.76 2.19 -0.81
CA PRO A 102 42.10 1.91 -0.29
C PRO A 102 42.30 2.37 1.16
N ARG A 103 41.72 3.52 1.53
CA ARG A 103 41.80 4.09 2.89
C ARG A 103 40.93 3.35 3.89
N VAL A 104 39.94 2.56 3.45
CA VAL A 104 39.27 1.57 4.29
C VAL A 104 40.13 0.32 4.41
N ARG A 105 40.72 -0.19 3.32
CA ARG A 105 41.57 -1.39 3.37
C ARG A 105 42.77 -1.24 4.32
N SER A 106 43.36 -0.05 4.41
CA SER A 106 44.47 0.25 5.33
C SER A 106 44.05 0.31 6.81
N GLN A 107 42.75 0.28 7.13
CA GLN A 107 42.27 0.19 8.51
C GLN A 107 42.08 -1.29 8.92
N PRO A 108 42.23 -1.62 10.22
CA PRO A 108 41.94 -2.96 10.75
C PRO A 108 40.54 -3.45 10.39
N THR A 109 40.41 -4.76 10.10
CA THR A 109 39.15 -5.40 9.70
C THR A 109 38.19 -5.57 10.88
N ASN A 110 38.74 -5.78 12.08
CA ASN A 110 38.04 -5.84 13.36
C ASN A 110 37.66 -4.45 13.94
N LYS A 111 37.92 -3.35 13.22
CA LYS A 111 37.50 -2.03 13.65
C LYS A 111 35.97 -1.97 13.68
N VAL A 112 35.41 -1.71 14.87
CA VAL A 112 33.98 -1.44 15.03
C VAL A 112 33.65 -0.12 14.34
N LEU A 113 32.64 -0.16 13.48
CA LEU A 113 32.09 1.04 12.84
C LEU A 113 30.96 1.58 13.72
N PRO A 114 30.92 2.91 13.97
CA PRO A 114 29.85 3.52 14.75
C PRO A 114 28.49 3.37 14.05
N GLU A 115 27.40 3.55 14.79
CA GLU A 115 26.09 3.68 14.17
C GLU A 115 25.96 5.05 13.46
N PHE A 116 25.14 5.13 12.42
CA PHE A 116 24.99 6.38 11.65
C PHE A 116 24.03 7.34 12.34
N ASP A 117 24.62 8.34 12.99
CA ASP A 117 23.92 9.45 13.61
C ASP A 117 23.39 10.44 12.55
N ARG A 118 22.07 10.52 12.45
CA ARG A 118 21.34 11.40 11.51
C ARG A 118 21.13 12.83 12.04
N GLU A 119 21.33 13.04 13.34
CA GLU A 119 21.23 14.35 13.98
C GLU A 119 22.51 15.15 13.71
N LYS A 120 23.66 14.46 13.68
CA LYS A 120 24.97 15.05 13.34
C LYS A 120 25.23 15.18 11.84
N HIS A 121 24.77 14.22 11.03
CA HIS A 121 25.05 14.17 9.59
C HIS A 121 23.79 13.85 8.77
N SER A 122 23.49 14.69 7.77
CA SER A 122 22.37 14.47 6.85
C SER A 122 22.60 13.22 5.98
N HIS A 123 23.86 12.94 5.63
CA HIS A 123 24.30 11.86 4.75
C HIS A 123 25.53 11.14 5.30
N VAL A 124 25.67 9.85 4.98
CA VAL A 124 26.82 9.03 5.40
C VAL A 124 28.15 9.53 4.83
N ILE A 125 28.09 10.23 3.68
CA ILE A 125 29.22 10.88 3.04
C ILE A 125 28.84 12.33 2.76
N GLU A 126 29.53 13.27 3.38
CA GLU A 126 29.38 14.73 3.22
C GLU A 126 30.74 15.33 2.84
N ASP A 127 30.76 16.27 1.90
CA ASP A 127 31.98 16.94 1.39
C ASP A 127 33.17 16.01 1.04
N GLY A 128 32.83 14.79 0.61
CA GLY A 128 33.80 13.77 0.24
C GLY A 128 34.39 13.00 1.43
N ARG A 129 33.95 13.21 2.67
CA ARG A 129 34.30 12.42 3.87
C ARG A 129 33.20 11.43 4.21
N CYS A 130 33.55 10.19 4.55
CA CYS A 130 32.63 9.22 5.15
C CYS A 130 32.72 9.24 6.68
N HIS A 131 31.60 9.51 7.34
CA HIS A 131 31.52 9.63 8.80
C HIS A 131 31.54 8.26 9.50
N LEU A 132 31.10 7.19 8.82
CA LEU A 132 31.15 5.82 9.35
C LEU A 132 32.55 5.22 9.28
N CYS A 133 33.14 5.13 8.08
CA CYS A 133 34.50 4.61 7.92
C CYS A 133 35.58 5.56 8.47
N ASN A 134 35.22 6.80 8.79
CA ASN A 134 36.11 7.88 9.18
C ASN A 134 37.29 8.04 8.19
N ILE A 135 36.96 8.19 6.91
CA ILE A 135 37.93 8.42 5.83
C ILE A 135 37.48 9.58 4.94
N ASN A 136 38.44 10.30 4.36
CA ASN A 136 38.16 11.03 3.13
C ASN A 136 38.06 10.00 1.99
N THR A 137 37.04 10.08 1.16
CA THR A 137 36.79 9.16 0.04
C THR A 137 37.73 9.44 -1.13
N GLU A 138 38.07 8.41 -1.91
CA GLU A 138 38.94 8.57 -3.09
C GLU A 138 38.27 9.38 -4.23
N SER A 139 36.94 9.31 -4.35
CA SER A 139 36.21 9.90 -5.49
C SER A 139 34.78 10.30 -5.12
N LYS A 140 34.22 11.30 -5.81
CA LYS A 140 32.78 11.65 -5.74
C LYS A 140 31.85 10.46 -6.10
N ARG A 141 32.35 9.46 -6.84
CA ARG A 141 31.63 8.20 -7.13
C ARG A 141 31.81 7.10 -6.06
N THR A 142 32.56 7.35 -4.98
CA THR A 142 32.61 6.46 -3.81
C THR A 142 31.28 6.50 -3.06
N LYS A 143 30.80 5.34 -2.58
CA LYS A 143 29.56 5.23 -1.78
C LYS A 143 29.77 4.24 -0.64
N HIS A 144 29.13 4.49 0.51
CA HIS A 144 29.09 3.54 1.62
C HIS A 144 28.00 2.51 1.40
N CYS A 145 28.36 1.23 1.38
CA CYS A 145 27.40 0.14 1.38
C CYS A 145 27.12 -0.28 2.82
N SER A 146 25.89 -0.10 3.30
CA SER A 146 25.48 -0.53 4.64
C SER A 146 25.54 -2.05 4.83
N ILE A 147 25.22 -2.84 3.79
CA ILE A 147 25.21 -4.32 3.87
C ILE A 147 26.62 -4.88 4.11
N CYS A 148 27.63 -4.31 3.45
CA CYS A 148 29.04 -4.67 3.67
C CYS A 148 29.73 -3.80 4.74
N ASN A 149 29.00 -2.85 5.33
CA ASN A 149 29.47 -1.75 6.16
C ASN A 149 30.84 -1.17 5.72
N LYS A 150 30.96 -0.73 4.47
CA LYS A 150 32.22 -0.15 3.94
C LYS A 150 32.03 0.78 2.74
N CYS A 151 32.94 1.74 2.59
CA CYS A 151 33.06 2.57 1.38
C CYS A 151 33.65 1.79 0.21
N ILE A 152 33.03 1.94 -0.96
CA ILE A 152 33.41 1.29 -2.23
C ILE A 152 33.67 2.38 -3.28
N VAL A 153 34.84 2.34 -3.92
CA VAL A 153 35.22 3.30 -4.97
C VAL A 153 34.51 2.94 -6.28
N ARG A 154 33.94 3.97 -6.93
CA ARG A 154 33.09 3.83 -8.14
C ARG A 154 32.04 2.73 -7.94
N PHE A 155 31.24 2.87 -6.89
CA PHE A 155 30.26 1.87 -6.48
C PHE A 155 29.23 1.57 -7.58
N ASP A 156 29.10 0.30 -7.93
CA ASP A 156 28.13 -0.16 -8.91
C ASP A 156 26.87 -0.71 -8.24
N HIS A 157 27.00 -1.78 -7.46
CA HIS A 157 25.92 -2.35 -6.65
C HIS A 157 26.47 -3.28 -5.56
N HIS A 158 25.59 -3.76 -4.66
CA HIS A 158 25.88 -4.92 -3.81
C HIS A 158 25.25 -6.16 -4.46
N CYS A 159 26.06 -7.14 -4.85
CA CYS A 159 25.59 -8.33 -5.56
C CYS A 159 25.16 -9.41 -4.57
N LYS A 160 23.88 -9.80 -4.62
CA LYS A 160 23.28 -10.83 -3.76
C LYS A 160 23.72 -12.27 -4.07
N TRP A 161 24.18 -12.51 -5.31
CA TRP A 161 24.71 -13.80 -5.75
C TRP A 161 26.17 -14.01 -5.33
N LEU A 162 26.88 -12.91 -5.04
CA LEU A 162 28.28 -12.92 -4.59
C LEU A 162 28.42 -12.50 -3.12
N ASN A 163 27.35 -11.99 -2.51
CA ASN A 163 27.32 -11.41 -1.15
C ASN A 163 28.42 -10.36 -0.89
N ASN A 164 28.90 -9.72 -1.96
CA ASN A 164 29.99 -8.73 -1.95
C ASN A 164 29.58 -7.49 -2.78
N CYS A 165 30.27 -6.37 -2.59
CA CYS A 165 30.06 -5.19 -3.43
C CYS A 165 30.79 -5.35 -4.77
N ILE A 166 30.20 -4.76 -5.81
CA ILE A 166 30.85 -4.55 -7.11
C ILE A 166 31.23 -3.07 -7.21
N GLY A 167 32.51 -2.82 -7.51
CA GLY A 167 33.09 -1.48 -7.63
C GLY A 167 34.40 -1.52 -8.42
N ALA A 168 35.14 -0.40 -8.48
CA ALA A 168 36.29 -0.22 -9.37
C ALA A 168 37.26 -1.41 -9.40
N ARG A 169 37.66 -1.92 -8.21
CA ARG A 169 38.70 -2.94 -8.07
C ARG A 169 38.29 -4.34 -8.55
N ASN A 170 37.02 -4.72 -8.47
CA ASN A 170 36.55 -6.06 -8.87
C ASN A 170 35.62 -6.07 -10.11
N TYR A 171 35.32 -4.91 -10.70
CA TYR A 171 34.42 -4.80 -11.86
C TYR A 171 34.88 -5.63 -13.07
N ARG A 172 36.20 -5.68 -13.36
CA ARG A 172 36.75 -6.51 -14.45
C ARG A 172 36.52 -8.00 -14.22
N ALA A 173 36.84 -8.50 -13.03
CA ALA A 173 36.61 -9.89 -12.66
C ALA A 173 35.11 -10.24 -12.67
N PHE A 174 34.23 -9.30 -12.30
CA PHE A 174 32.78 -9.44 -12.38
C PHE A 174 32.29 -9.60 -13.83
N LEU A 175 32.82 -8.81 -14.77
CA LEU A 175 32.49 -8.99 -16.20
C LEU A 175 33.01 -10.32 -16.76
N VAL A 176 34.23 -10.75 -16.40
CA VAL A 176 34.76 -12.06 -16.80
C VAL A 176 33.90 -13.19 -16.23
N CYS A 177 33.48 -13.10 -14.97
CA CYS A 177 32.58 -14.05 -14.32
C CYS A 177 31.21 -14.12 -15.03
N LEU A 178 30.65 -12.97 -15.42
CA LEU A 178 29.39 -12.89 -16.15
C LEU A 178 29.49 -13.48 -17.57
N ILE A 179 30.54 -13.12 -18.33
CA ILE A 179 30.73 -13.59 -19.71
C ILE A 179 31.04 -15.09 -19.74
N SER A 180 31.92 -15.58 -18.87
CA SER A 180 32.21 -17.02 -18.77
C SER A 180 30.98 -17.85 -18.37
N ALA A 181 30.12 -17.34 -17.50
CA ALA A 181 28.84 -17.99 -17.17
C ALA A 181 27.88 -18.06 -18.36
N ILE A 182 27.81 -17.00 -19.17
CA ILE A 182 27.02 -16.98 -20.42
C ILE A 182 27.57 -17.99 -21.42
N LEU A 183 28.88 -18.00 -21.64
CA LEU A 183 29.54 -18.94 -22.55
C LEU A 183 29.31 -20.39 -22.11
N ALA A 184 29.48 -20.72 -20.82
CA ALA A 184 29.19 -22.04 -20.28
C ALA A 184 27.73 -22.45 -20.53
N SER A 185 26.79 -21.56 -20.17
CA SER A 185 25.35 -21.84 -20.29
C SER A 185 24.90 -22.02 -21.74
N LEU A 186 25.42 -21.20 -22.66
CA LEU A 186 25.14 -21.31 -24.10
C LEU A 186 25.76 -22.58 -24.69
N PHE A 187 26.99 -22.94 -24.29
CA PHE A 187 27.66 -24.16 -24.76
C PHE A 187 26.91 -25.42 -24.31
N VAL A 188 26.53 -25.51 -23.03
CA VAL A 188 25.72 -26.63 -22.50
C VAL A 188 24.34 -26.69 -23.16
N THR A 189 23.69 -25.55 -23.39
CA THR A 189 22.43 -25.48 -24.15
C THR A 189 22.60 -25.97 -25.58
N GLY A 190 23.66 -25.53 -26.27
CA GLY A 190 23.98 -25.95 -27.63
C GLY A 190 24.22 -27.45 -27.75
N LEU A 191 25.04 -28.01 -26.85
CA LEU A 191 25.25 -29.47 -26.79
C LEU A 191 23.95 -30.23 -26.53
N SER A 192 23.11 -29.76 -25.60
CA SER A 192 21.82 -30.41 -25.32
C SER A 192 20.88 -30.36 -26.53
N VAL A 193 20.88 -29.27 -27.30
CA VAL A 193 20.08 -29.14 -28.53
C VAL A 193 20.62 -30.03 -29.64
N ILE A 194 21.94 -30.09 -29.83
CA ILE A 194 22.58 -30.98 -30.80
C ILE A 194 22.21 -32.43 -30.47
N GLU A 195 22.41 -32.85 -29.22
CA GLU A 195 22.13 -34.22 -28.79
C GLU A 195 20.65 -34.59 -28.99
N LEU A 196 19.71 -33.75 -28.52
CA LEU A 196 18.27 -33.98 -28.75
C LEU A 196 17.92 -34.02 -30.24
N SER A 197 18.57 -33.21 -31.07
CA SER A 197 18.37 -33.25 -32.52
C SER A 197 18.92 -34.53 -33.15
N SER A 198 20.05 -35.04 -32.66
CA SER A 198 20.64 -36.31 -33.08
C SER A 198 19.77 -37.49 -32.66
N SER A 199 19.27 -37.54 -31.42
CA SER A 199 18.37 -38.62 -30.98
C SER A 199 17.07 -38.63 -31.80
N LEU A 200 16.42 -37.47 -31.97
CA LEU A 200 15.19 -37.35 -32.76
C LEU A 200 15.41 -37.62 -34.26
N PHE A 201 16.61 -37.35 -34.79
CA PHE A 201 16.97 -37.65 -36.17
C PHE A 201 17.31 -39.14 -36.36
N PHE A 202 18.03 -39.77 -35.43
CA PHE A 202 18.30 -41.21 -35.47
C PHE A 202 17.03 -42.04 -35.29
N ASP A 203 16.12 -41.65 -34.39
CA ASP A 203 14.79 -42.26 -34.30
C ASP A 203 14.00 -42.11 -35.61
N ARG A 204 14.09 -40.94 -36.26
CA ARG A 204 13.42 -40.73 -37.56
C ARG A 204 14.10 -41.50 -38.70
N LEU A 205 15.41 -41.68 -38.66
CA LEU A 205 16.17 -42.41 -39.68
C LEU A 205 16.05 -43.92 -39.50
N SER A 206 16.04 -44.44 -38.26
CA SER A 206 15.78 -45.85 -37.97
C SER A 206 14.35 -46.24 -38.38
N ASN A 207 13.36 -45.39 -38.12
CA ASN A 207 12.00 -45.56 -38.65
C ASN A 207 11.91 -45.46 -40.20
N LEU A 208 12.97 -45.00 -40.88
CA LEU A 208 13.09 -45.02 -42.35
C LEU A 208 13.99 -46.15 -42.88
N THR A 209 14.86 -46.74 -42.05
CA THR A 209 15.78 -47.83 -42.44
C THR A 209 15.41 -49.20 -41.86
N MET A 210 14.36 -49.31 -41.04
CA MET A 210 13.76 -50.56 -40.55
C MET A 210 13.06 -51.40 -41.66
N GLU A 211 13.60 -51.35 -42.88
CA GLU A 211 13.34 -52.35 -43.93
C GLU A 211 14.49 -53.40 -44.01
N ASN A 212 15.65 -53.21 -43.35
CA ASN A 212 16.70 -54.25 -43.36
C ASN A 212 17.58 -54.36 -42.10
N ASN A 213 17.36 -55.49 -41.40
CA ASN A 213 18.31 -56.37 -40.68
C ASN A 213 19.03 -55.96 -39.39
N THR A 214 19.18 -57.00 -38.56
CA THR A 214 19.80 -57.13 -37.24
C THR A 214 21.34 -57.22 -37.28
N THR A 215 22.04 -56.69 -36.26
CA THR A 215 22.79 -57.51 -35.26
C THR A 215 23.55 -56.65 -34.22
N ASP A 216 23.38 -57.04 -32.95
CA ASP A 216 24.34 -57.09 -31.81
C ASP A 216 25.07 -55.86 -31.21
N PRO A 217 25.44 -55.92 -29.89
CA PRO A 217 25.70 -54.73 -29.07
C PRO A 217 27.10 -54.67 -28.41
N VAL A 218 27.75 -53.50 -28.38
CA VAL A 218 28.93 -53.26 -27.51
C VAL A 218 29.01 -51.82 -27.00
N ILE A 219 29.06 -51.66 -25.68
CA ILE A 219 29.89 -50.74 -24.84
C ILE A 219 29.10 -50.38 -23.54
N PRO A 220 29.61 -50.71 -22.34
CA PRO A 220 28.92 -50.41 -21.08
C PRO A 220 29.48 -49.16 -20.38
N PHE A 221 28.64 -48.15 -20.09
CA PHE A 221 28.97 -47.16 -19.05
C PHE A 221 27.75 -46.46 -18.41
N ILE A 222 27.49 -46.79 -17.14
CA ILE A 222 26.85 -45.98 -16.08
C ILE A 222 25.71 -45.00 -16.51
N VAL A 223 24.53 -45.54 -16.85
CA VAL A 223 23.30 -45.55 -16.03
C VAL A 223 22.28 -46.40 -16.81
N PRO A 224 21.57 -47.38 -16.21
CA PRO A 224 20.46 -48.08 -16.86
C PRO A 224 19.21 -47.18 -16.89
N ALA A 225 19.27 -46.13 -17.70
CA ALA A 225 18.17 -45.23 -17.99
C ALA A 225 17.49 -45.71 -19.27
N SER A 226 16.16 -45.79 -19.28
CA SER A 226 15.44 -45.89 -20.57
C SER A 226 15.75 -44.67 -21.43
N ASP A 227 15.68 -44.80 -22.76
CA ASP A 227 15.97 -43.70 -23.68
C ASP A 227 15.12 -42.46 -23.35
N THR A 228 13.86 -42.68 -22.94
CA THR A 228 12.97 -41.65 -22.40
C THR A 228 13.56 -40.90 -21.19
N THR A 229 14.16 -41.63 -20.24
CA THR A 229 14.78 -41.04 -19.04
C THR A 229 16.00 -40.20 -19.41
N LEU A 230 16.81 -40.66 -20.36
CA LEU A 230 17.98 -39.94 -20.86
C LEU A 230 17.56 -38.64 -21.60
N ILE A 231 16.57 -38.73 -22.50
CA ILE A 231 15.99 -37.58 -23.19
C ILE A 231 15.41 -36.55 -22.20
N ILE A 232 14.73 -36.99 -21.15
CA ILE A 232 14.23 -36.12 -20.07
C ILE A 232 15.38 -35.42 -19.34
N ALA A 233 16.47 -36.14 -19.01
CA ALA A 233 17.63 -35.57 -18.35
C ALA A 233 18.31 -34.49 -19.21
N ILE A 234 18.62 -34.81 -20.48
CA ILE A 234 19.21 -33.86 -21.45
C ILE A 234 18.31 -32.63 -21.62
N SER A 235 17.00 -32.84 -21.77
CA SER A 235 16.02 -31.76 -21.87
C SER A 235 16.01 -30.86 -20.63
N ALA A 236 16.05 -31.43 -19.42
CA ALA A 236 16.06 -30.68 -18.17
C ALA A 236 17.35 -29.85 -18.03
N ILE A 237 18.52 -30.43 -18.35
CA ILE A 237 19.83 -29.75 -18.31
C ILE A 237 19.87 -28.60 -19.33
N GLY A 238 19.43 -28.85 -20.57
CA GLY A 238 19.36 -27.87 -21.64
C GLY A 238 18.41 -26.71 -21.33
N ILE A 239 17.20 -27.00 -20.84
CA ILE A 239 16.21 -25.97 -20.45
C ILE A 239 16.72 -25.13 -19.28
N LEU A 240 17.31 -25.76 -18.25
CA LEU A 240 17.89 -25.04 -17.11
C LEU A 240 19.01 -24.10 -17.57
N SER A 241 19.91 -24.60 -18.42
CA SER A 241 21.03 -23.82 -18.96
C SER A 241 20.56 -22.69 -19.86
N ALA A 242 19.52 -22.90 -20.68
CA ALA A 242 18.92 -21.86 -21.52
C ALA A 242 18.29 -20.74 -20.70
N ILE A 243 17.57 -21.08 -19.61
CA ILE A 243 16.99 -20.09 -18.69
C ILE A 243 18.10 -19.24 -18.03
N VAL A 244 19.18 -19.88 -17.58
CA VAL A 244 20.35 -19.19 -17.01
C VAL A 244 20.98 -18.27 -18.06
N ALA A 245 21.23 -18.76 -19.28
CA ALA A 245 21.79 -17.98 -20.37
C ALA A 245 20.95 -16.73 -20.69
N ILE A 246 19.62 -16.85 -20.79
CA ILE A 246 18.71 -15.73 -21.09
C ILE A 246 18.78 -14.66 -19.98
N LEU A 247 18.77 -15.06 -18.71
CA LEU A 247 18.83 -14.14 -17.57
C LEU A 247 20.18 -13.41 -17.50
N LEU A 248 21.28 -14.13 -17.74
CA LEU A 248 22.63 -13.56 -17.75
C LEU A 248 22.88 -12.67 -18.97
N LEU A 249 22.37 -13.03 -20.16
CA LEU A 249 22.43 -12.19 -21.36
C LEU A 249 21.69 -10.86 -21.12
N HIS A 250 20.49 -10.89 -20.55
CA HIS A 250 19.77 -9.66 -20.18
C HIS A 250 20.58 -8.79 -19.20
N LEU A 251 21.24 -9.40 -18.22
CA LEU A 251 22.14 -8.69 -17.30
C LEU A 251 23.38 -8.11 -18.02
N CYS A 252 23.98 -8.86 -18.94
CA CYS A 252 25.14 -8.43 -19.72
C CYS A 252 24.80 -7.26 -20.67
N PHE A 253 23.67 -7.34 -21.40
CA PHE A 253 23.17 -6.23 -22.22
C PHE A 253 22.87 -4.99 -21.37
N PHE A 254 22.32 -5.17 -20.17
CA PHE A 254 22.12 -4.05 -19.23
C PHE A 254 23.45 -3.41 -18.81
N HIS A 255 24.47 -4.21 -18.46
CA HIS A 255 25.80 -3.69 -18.10
C HIS A 255 26.52 -3.03 -19.29
N GLY A 256 26.38 -3.55 -20.51
CA GLY A 256 26.85 -2.91 -21.73
C GLY A 256 26.17 -1.55 -21.98
N TYR A 257 24.84 -1.52 -21.88
CA TYR A 257 24.06 -0.29 -22.04
C TYR A 257 24.45 0.82 -21.05
N ILE A 258 24.59 0.52 -19.76
CA ILE A 258 25.02 1.54 -18.78
C ILE A 258 26.49 1.95 -18.96
N ALA A 259 27.35 1.04 -19.43
CA ALA A 259 28.74 1.35 -19.75
C ALA A 259 28.84 2.34 -20.92
N CYS A 260 28.05 2.17 -21.98
CA CYS A 260 27.92 3.14 -23.08
C CYS A 260 27.44 4.52 -22.61
N LEU A 261 26.67 4.60 -21.52
CA LEU A 261 26.25 5.86 -20.90
C LEU A 261 27.24 6.43 -19.88
N GLY A 262 28.36 5.74 -19.60
CA GLY A 262 29.33 6.14 -18.56
C GLY A 262 28.78 6.10 -17.13
N LEU A 263 27.71 5.33 -16.88
CA LEU A 263 26.99 5.24 -15.60
C LEU A 263 27.26 3.91 -14.90
N THR A 264 27.28 3.93 -13.57
CA THR A 264 27.15 2.71 -12.76
C THR A 264 25.69 2.30 -12.59
N THR A 265 25.44 1.04 -12.21
CA THR A 265 24.10 0.51 -11.93
C THR A 265 23.37 1.36 -10.89
N TYR A 266 24.06 1.73 -9.82
CA TYR A 266 23.56 2.66 -8.80
C TYR A 266 23.15 4.01 -9.39
N GLU A 267 24.01 4.63 -10.22
CA GLU A 267 23.72 5.93 -10.84
C GLU A 267 22.52 5.86 -11.79
N TYR A 268 22.42 4.80 -12.61
CA TYR A 268 21.27 4.58 -13.49
C TYR A 268 19.96 4.38 -12.71
N VAL A 269 19.97 3.51 -11.69
CA VAL A 269 18.78 3.26 -10.85
C VAL A 269 18.37 4.51 -10.08
N ARG A 270 19.32 5.31 -9.58
CA ARG A 270 19.03 6.58 -8.90
C ARG A 270 18.42 7.60 -9.84
N LYS A 271 19.04 7.86 -11.00
CA LYS A 271 18.49 8.75 -12.05
C LYS A 271 17.11 8.31 -12.53
N LYS A 272 16.86 6.99 -12.66
CA LYS A 272 15.55 6.45 -13.03
C LYS A 272 14.49 6.68 -11.93
N ARG A 273 14.85 6.58 -10.65
CA ARG A 273 13.96 6.91 -9.53
C ARG A 273 13.64 8.40 -9.48
N GLU A 274 14.65 9.26 -9.61
CA GLU A 274 14.51 10.73 -9.70
C GLU A 274 13.62 11.14 -10.88
N LYS A 275 13.86 10.59 -12.07
CA LYS A 275 13.03 10.84 -13.26
C LYS A 275 11.60 10.35 -13.06
N ASN A 276 11.39 9.22 -12.41
CA ASN A 276 10.05 8.70 -12.10
C ASN A 276 9.32 9.54 -11.05
N SER A 277 10.01 10.06 -10.01
CA SER A 277 9.39 10.94 -9.02
C SER A 277 9.05 12.31 -9.62
N VAL A 278 9.92 12.87 -10.46
CA VAL A 278 9.63 14.10 -11.23
C VAL A 278 8.48 13.86 -12.21
N ALA A 279 8.47 12.75 -12.95
CA ALA A 279 7.36 12.43 -13.86
C ALA A 279 6.03 12.20 -13.12
N ALA A 280 6.06 11.60 -11.92
CA ALA A 280 4.88 11.47 -11.07
C ALA A 280 4.40 12.84 -10.57
N ALA A 281 5.29 13.72 -10.10
CA ALA A 281 4.96 15.07 -9.69
C ALA A 281 4.37 15.90 -10.84
N VAL A 282 4.96 15.83 -12.04
CA VAL A 282 4.44 16.49 -13.26
C VAL A 282 3.09 15.90 -13.70
N ALA A 283 2.87 14.59 -13.56
CA ALA A 283 1.58 13.97 -13.86
C ALA A 283 0.49 14.38 -12.86
N ILE A 284 0.83 14.51 -11.57
CA ILE A 284 -0.07 15.02 -10.53
C ILE A 284 -0.42 16.48 -10.80
N ALA A 285 0.57 17.32 -11.11
CA ALA A 285 0.36 18.73 -11.48
C ALA A 285 -0.54 18.86 -12.73
N ALA A 286 -0.26 18.09 -13.79
CA ALA A 286 -1.06 18.10 -15.01
C ALA A 286 -2.50 17.59 -14.81
N ALA A 287 -2.71 16.64 -13.89
CA ALA A 287 -4.05 16.18 -13.50
C ALA A 287 -4.82 17.27 -12.75
N ALA A 288 -4.16 18.00 -11.84
CA ALA A 288 -4.75 19.13 -11.13
C ALA A 288 -5.15 20.27 -12.10
N THR A 289 -4.27 20.65 -13.05
CA THR A 289 -4.60 21.66 -14.07
C THR A 289 -5.77 21.22 -14.96
N ALA A 290 -5.83 19.93 -15.33
CA ALA A 290 -6.94 19.40 -16.12
C ALA A 290 -8.28 19.38 -15.36
N ALA A 291 -8.25 19.14 -14.04
CA ALA A 291 -9.43 19.23 -13.18
C ALA A 291 -9.93 20.69 -13.04
N ALA A 292 -9.02 21.65 -12.84
CA ALA A 292 -9.36 23.07 -12.78
C ALA A 292 -9.98 23.58 -14.09
N ALA A 293 -9.42 23.19 -15.25
CA ALA A 293 -9.98 23.56 -16.55
C ALA A 293 -11.38 22.95 -16.80
N ALA A 294 -11.64 21.73 -16.31
CA ALA A 294 -12.96 21.11 -16.40
C ALA A 294 -14.00 21.81 -15.50
N ALA A 295 -13.59 22.27 -14.30
CA ALA A 295 -14.45 23.05 -13.41
C ALA A 295 -14.81 24.43 -14.00
N ALA A 296 -13.84 25.11 -14.62
CA ALA A 296 -14.09 26.39 -15.30
C ALA A 296 -15.09 26.24 -16.46
N ALA A 297 -14.94 25.22 -17.30
CA ALA A 297 -15.87 24.95 -18.40
C ALA A 297 -17.30 24.64 -17.93
N ALA A 298 -17.45 23.93 -16.79
CA ALA A 298 -18.75 23.70 -16.18
C ALA A 298 -19.40 25.02 -15.71
N ALA A 299 -18.64 25.93 -15.10
CA ALA A 299 -19.15 27.24 -14.66
C ALA A 299 -19.61 28.12 -15.83
N SER A 300 -18.95 28.07 -17.00
CA SER A 300 -19.33 28.83 -18.20
C SER A 300 -20.60 28.34 -18.90
N THR A 301 -21.15 27.18 -18.53
CA THR A 301 -22.34 26.60 -19.18
C THR A 301 -23.64 27.03 -18.46
N THR A 302 -23.55 27.56 -17.23
CA THR A 302 -24.70 27.92 -16.38
C THR A 302 -25.15 29.37 -16.54
N SER A 303 -24.46 30.19 -17.34
CA SER A 303 -24.65 31.65 -17.43
C SER A 303 -25.40 32.14 -18.67
N THR A 304 -26.11 31.26 -19.40
CA THR A 304 -26.77 31.61 -20.68
C THR A 304 -28.29 31.40 -20.68
N SER A 305 -28.92 31.29 -19.50
CA SER A 305 -30.37 31.06 -19.39
C SER A 305 -31.03 31.86 -18.25
N THR A 306 -30.85 33.18 -18.25
CA THR A 306 -31.66 34.14 -17.47
C THR A 306 -31.42 35.56 -18.00
N ASN A 307 -32.15 35.96 -19.06
CA ASN A 307 -32.42 37.37 -19.40
C ASN A 307 -33.38 37.48 -20.61
N THR A 308 -34.68 37.34 -20.37
CA THR A 308 -35.67 38.11 -21.13
C THR A 308 -36.86 38.47 -20.24
N THR A 309 -37.11 39.77 -20.16
CA THR A 309 -38.18 40.46 -19.43
C THR A 309 -39.59 40.11 -19.91
N ILE A 310 -40.58 40.26 -19.03
CA ILE A 310 -42.00 40.42 -19.39
C ILE A 310 -42.48 41.75 -18.79
N THR A 311 -42.96 42.65 -19.65
CA THR A 311 -43.91 43.70 -19.26
C THR A 311 -44.88 43.97 -20.41
N ALA A 312 -46.16 44.15 -20.08
CA ALA A 312 -47.21 44.79 -20.88
C ALA A 312 -47.71 44.10 -22.18
N ALA A 313 -48.84 43.40 -22.01
CA ALA A 313 -50.15 43.85 -22.51
C ALA A 313 -50.74 43.38 -23.87
N THR A 314 -52.04 43.11 -23.77
CA THR A 314 -53.13 43.30 -24.75
C THR A 314 -53.50 42.21 -25.78
N THR A 315 -54.67 41.63 -25.51
CA THR A 315 -55.80 41.36 -26.44
C THR A 315 -55.87 40.11 -27.34
N THR A 316 -56.92 39.32 -27.03
CA THR A 316 -58.02 38.82 -27.91
C THR A 316 -58.12 37.30 -28.18
N THR A 317 -59.39 36.88 -28.20
CA THR A 317 -60.00 35.74 -28.92
C THR A 317 -59.74 34.31 -28.42
N THR A 318 -60.74 33.78 -27.68
CA THR A 318 -61.64 32.66 -28.09
C THR A 318 -61.08 31.50 -28.93
N ALA A 319 -61.52 30.23 -28.79
CA ALA A 319 -62.43 29.55 -27.85
C ALA A 319 -62.36 28.02 -28.11
N ALA A 320 -63.34 27.24 -27.61
CA ALA A 320 -63.55 25.79 -27.78
C ALA A 320 -62.51 24.91 -27.04
N THR A 321 -62.77 24.31 -25.87
CA THR A 321 -63.96 23.56 -25.35
C THR A 321 -64.10 22.17 -25.96
N LEU A 322 -64.05 21.14 -25.09
CA LEU A 322 -64.86 19.89 -25.00
C LEU A 322 -64.06 18.91 -24.08
N THR A 323 -64.41 18.58 -22.82
CA THR A 323 -65.55 17.79 -22.28
C THR A 323 -65.61 16.36 -22.83
N ASN A 324 -65.79 15.24 -22.10
CA ASN A 324 -66.05 14.86 -20.69
C ASN A 324 -65.37 13.47 -20.43
N GLN A 325 -65.01 12.99 -19.23
CA GLN A 325 -65.82 12.51 -18.08
C GLN A 325 -66.85 11.40 -18.40
N PRO A 326 -67.30 10.52 -17.45
CA PRO A 326 -66.85 10.25 -16.07
C PRO A 326 -66.88 8.73 -15.66
N THR A 327 -67.03 8.46 -14.34
CA THR A 327 -67.34 7.20 -13.58
C THR A 327 -66.15 6.48 -12.91
N THR A 328 -66.10 6.11 -11.61
CA THR A 328 -66.75 6.50 -10.32
C THR A 328 -66.18 5.57 -9.22
N VAL A 329 -65.93 6.09 -7.99
CA VAL A 329 -66.22 5.46 -6.66
C VAL A 329 -65.38 4.22 -6.24
N THR A 330 -64.75 4.08 -5.06
CA THR A 330 -64.61 4.91 -3.82
C THR A 330 -63.41 4.45 -2.96
N ASP A 331 -62.84 5.37 -2.18
CA ASP A 331 -62.24 5.27 -0.81
C ASP A 331 -61.12 4.23 -0.51
N ASP A 332 -60.11 4.47 0.36
CA ASP A 332 -59.92 5.54 1.35
C ASP A 332 -58.42 5.79 1.74
N ALA A 333 -58.15 6.88 2.49
CA ALA A 333 -56.96 7.20 3.30
C ALA A 333 -55.54 7.14 2.63
N SER A 334 -55.07 8.18 1.93
CA SER A 334 -54.52 9.48 2.42
C SER A 334 -53.04 9.49 2.86
N THR A 335 -52.17 9.79 1.89
CA THR A 335 -50.72 10.07 2.06
C THR A 335 -50.48 11.50 2.53
N ILE A 336 -49.47 11.75 3.39
CA ILE A 336 -48.96 13.10 3.69
C ILE A 336 -47.59 13.31 3.04
N THR A 337 -47.53 14.23 2.08
CA THR A 337 -46.31 14.80 1.51
C THR A 337 -45.92 16.07 2.26
N VAL A 338 -44.62 16.24 2.59
CA VAL A 338 -44.09 17.50 3.14
C VAL A 338 -43.18 18.16 2.12
N GLN A 339 -43.45 19.43 1.82
CA GLN A 339 -42.71 20.22 0.85
C GLN A 339 -42.04 21.42 1.53
N GLN A 340 -40.70 21.40 1.47
CA GLN A 340 -39.73 22.50 1.54
C GLN A 340 -40.26 23.95 1.68
N ILE A 341 -39.83 24.66 2.74
CA ILE A 341 -39.83 26.14 2.81
C ILE A 341 -38.45 26.65 3.24
N VAL A 342 -38.01 27.73 2.59
CA VAL A 342 -36.80 28.51 2.86
C VAL A 342 -37.19 29.79 3.59
N ALA A 343 -36.36 30.30 4.50
CA ALA A 343 -36.51 31.65 5.04
C ALA A 343 -35.14 32.33 5.20
N GLU A 344 -35.02 33.54 4.66
CA GLU A 344 -33.86 34.42 4.77
C GLU A 344 -34.13 35.58 5.76
N SER A 345 -33.15 36.44 5.96
CA SER A 345 -33.01 37.39 7.06
C SER A 345 -33.78 38.72 6.91
N THR A 346 -34.03 39.39 8.05
CA THR A 346 -34.18 40.85 8.35
C THR A 346 -34.99 41.01 9.66
N SER A 347 -35.01 42.11 10.43
CA SER A 347 -34.04 43.18 10.73
C SER A 347 -34.54 44.03 11.93
N THR A 348 -33.61 44.65 12.67
CA THR A 348 -33.76 45.91 13.46
C THR A 348 -34.65 46.05 14.72
N ARG A 349 -33.96 46.51 15.79
CA ARG A 349 -34.24 47.64 16.71
C ARG A 349 -35.07 47.48 18.02
N MET A 350 -34.32 47.64 19.11
CA MET A 350 -34.50 48.58 20.24
C MET A 350 -35.76 48.52 21.12
N SER A 351 -35.57 48.06 22.37
CA SER A 351 -35.96 48.72 23.64
C SER A 351 -35.35 47.98 24.86
N SER A 352 -35.12 48.55 26.06
CA SER A 352 -34.76 49.94 26.45
C SER A 352 -34.51 50.01 27.98
N VAL A 353 -33.37 50.57 28.45
CA VAL A 353 -33.14 51.03 29.85
C VAL A 353 -33.09 49.88 30.90
N SER A 354 -32.36 49.91 32.03
CA SER A 354 -31.64 50.97 32.78
C SER A 354 -30.26 50.53 33.29
N VAL A 355 -29.37 51.51 33.44
CA VAL A 355 -28.10 51.42 34.17
C VAL A 355 -28.34 51.59 35.66
N ASN A 356 -27.58 50.89 36.52
CA ASN A 356 -27.25 51.37 37.86
C ASN A 356 -25.75 51.15 38.12
N THR A 357 -25.06 52.22 38.49
CA THR A 357 -23.62 52.26 38.75
C THR A 357 -23.32 52.22 40.24
N SER A 358 -22.36 51.40 40.63
CA SER A 358 -21.54 51.63 41.84
C SER A 358 -20.22 50.88 41.72
N ASP A 359 -19.11 51.62 41.76
CA ASP A 359 -17.76 51.06 41.68
C ASP A 359 -17.45 50.10 42.84
N GLN A 360 -16.83 48.97 42.53
CA GLN A 360 -15.63 48.53 43.27
C GLN A 360 -14.62 47.91 42.31
N LEU A 361 -13.44 48.53 42.25
CA LEU A 361 -12.28 48.00 41.55
C LEU A 361 -11.58 47.00 42.50
N ALA A 362 -11.73 45.70 42.27
CA ALA A 362 -10.98 44.67 42.97
C ALA A 362 -10.48 43.61 41.98
N THR A 363 -9.18 43.39 42.02
CA THR A 363 -8.39 42.44 41.24
C THR A 363 -8.93 41.01 41.29
N ASP A 364 -9.15 40.38 40.14
CA ASP A 364 -8.84 38.97 39.96
C ASP A 364 -8.61 38.62 38.47
N SER A 365 -7.38 38.83 38.01
CA SER A 365 -6.91 38.34 36.71
C SER A 365 -6.35 36.92 36.85
N ALA A 366 -7.24 35.95 37.05
CA ALA A 366 -6.91 34.53 36.98
C ALA A 366 -7.81 33.86 35.93
N THR A 367 -7.26 33.59 34.75
CA THR A 367 -7.98 32.84 33.71
C THR A 367 -8.25 31.42 34.19
N SER A 368 -9.51 31.13 34.52
CA SER A 368 -10.00 29.77 34.68
C SER A 368 -9.69 28.99 33.40
N GLU A 369 -8.73 28.06 33.46
CA GLU A 369 -8.56 27.07 32.39
C GLU A 369 -9.82 26.22 32.35
N THR A 370 -10.67 26.42 31.34
CA THR A 370 -11.89 25.64 31.14
C THR A 370 -11.53 24.15 31.10
N ASN A 371 -12.10 23.36 32.02
CA ASN A 371 -11.86 21.92 32.05
C ASN A 371 -12.36 21.25 30.77
N ILE A 372 -11.44 20.98 29.83
CA ILE A 372 -11.73 20.41 28.51
C ILE A 372 -12.44 19.05 28.62
N TRP A 373 -12.13 18.28 29.65
CA TRP A 373 -12.71 16.96 29.88
C TRP A 373 -14.23 17.04 30.09
N GLU A 374 -14.65 17.87 31.04
CA GLU A 374 -16.06 18.05 31.41
C GLU A 374 -16.78 19.00 30.44
N ASN A 375 -16.24 20.19 30.23
CA ASN A 375 -16.96 21.30 29.59
C ASN A 375 -16.96 21.26 28.05
N VAL A 376 -15.99 20.58 27.43
CA VAL A 376 -15.87 20.49 25.96
C VAL A 376 -16.21 19.09 25.46
N LEU A 377 -15.74 18.04 26.14
CA LEU A 377 -15.92 16.65 25.69
C LEU A 377 -17.06 15.90 26.40
N SER A 378 -17.67 16.46 27.45
CA SER A 378 -18.73 15.83 28.24
C SER A 378 -18.32 14.50 28.92
N SER A 379 -17.10 14.45 29.47
CA SER A 379 -16.54 13.33 30.25
C SER A 379 -16.72 11.92 29.62
N PRO A 380 -16.36 11.70 28.34
CA PRO A 380 -16.83 10.57 27.56
C PRO A 380 -16.08 9.27 27.88
N ARG A 381 -16.76 8.34 28.55
CA ARG A 381 -16.23 6.99 28.81
C ARG A 381 -16.21 6.07 27.59
N TYR A 382 -17.19 6.18 26.71
CA TYR A 382 -17.38 5.29 25.55
C TYR A 382 -16.99 5.99 24.24
N VAL A 383 -15.91 5.52 23.61
CA VAL A 383 -15.26 6.23 22.50
C VAL A 383 -15.14 5.35 21.25
N VAL A 384 -15.54 5.87 20.09
CA VAL A 384 -15.36 5.22 18.78
C VAL A 384 -14.07 5.68 18.12
N ALA A 385 -13.24 4.72 17.70
CA ALA A 385 -11.93 5.00 17.13
C ALA A 385 -11.96 5.64 15.74
N PRO A 386 -10.92 6.44 15.39
CA PRO A 386 -10.68 6.87 14.01
C PRO A 386 -10.29 5.67 13.15
N MET A 387 -11.13 5.35 12.16
CA MET A 387 -10.98 4.19 11.28
C MET A 387 -11.14 4.63 9.81
N VAL A 388 -10.05 4.53 9.04
CA VAL A 388 -10.06 4.83 7.60
C VAL A 388 -11.07 3.92 6.90
N ASP A 389 -11.95 4.52 6.09
CA ASP A 389 -13.02 3.84 5.35
C ASP A 389 -14.08 3.12 6.24
N ALA A 390 -14.13 3.42 7.55
CA ALA A 390 -14.98 2.73 8.54
C ALA A 390 -15.36 3.59 9.77
N SER A 391 -15.33 4.92 9.67
CA SER A 391 -15.79 5.85 10.72
C SER A 391 -16.39 7.13 10.13
N GLU A 392 -16.97 7.00 8.93
CA GLU A 392 -17.77 8.04 8.29
C GLU A 392 -19.05 8.35 9.08
N LEU A 393 -19.73 9.45 8.75
CA LEU A 393 -20.85 9.99 9.52
C LEU A 393 -21.93 8.93 9.83
N ALA A 394 -22.37 8.15 8.84
CA ALA A 394 -23.39 7.12 9.04
C ALA A 394 -22.99 6.10 10.13
N TRP A 395 -21.72 5.67 10.18
CA TRP A 395 -21.23 4.74 11.20
C TRP A 395 -21.08 5.39 12.58
N ARG A 396 -20.70 6.67 12.63
CA ARG A 396 -20.63 7.44 13.89
C ARG A 396 -22.02 7.63 14.48
N LEU A 397 -23.01 8.01 13.68
CA LEU A 397 -24.40 8.16 14.13
C LEU A 397 -25.01 6.83 14.59
N LEU A 398 -24.75 5.72 13.88
CA LEU A 398 -25.13 4.37 14.34
C LEU A 398 -24.54 4.09 15.72
N SER A 399 -23.23 4.31 15.89
CA SER A 399 -22.56 4.05 17.17
C SER A 399 -23.05 4.97 18.29
N ARG A 400 -23.45 6.22 17.98
CA ARG A 400 -24.02 7.17 18.96
C ARG A 400 -25.40 6.77 19.46
N ARG A 401 -26.25 6.23 18.58
CA ARG A 401 -27.54 5.66 18.98
C ARG A 401 -27.37 4.49 19.94
N HIS A 402 -26.27 3.74 19.78
CA HIS A 402 -25.90 2.57 20.57
C HIS A 402 -24.79 2.86 21.59
N GLY A 403 -24.95 3.95 22.35
CA GLY A 403 -24.14 4.26 23.54
C GLY A 403 -22.79 4.98 23.34
N ALA A 404 -22.35 5.34 22.13
CA ALA A 404 -21.09 6.07 21.96
C ALA A 404 -21.19 7.54 22.39
N HIS A 405 -20.42 7.93 23.41
CA HIS A 405 -20.38 9.31 23.91
C HIS A 405 -19.53 10.23 23.00
N LEU A 406 -18.40 9.73 22.49
CA LEU A 406 -17.50 10.50 21.63
C LEU A 406 -17.04 9.68 20.42
N CYS A 407 -17.04 10.31 19.25
CA CYS A 407 -16.60 9.69 18.01
C CYS A 407 -15.43 10.49 17.39
N TYR A 408 -14.58 9.78 16.64
CA TYR A 408 -13.53 10.38 15.83
C TYR A 408 -13.87 10.26 14.33
N THR A 409 -13.44 11.22 13.52
CA THR A 409 -13.49 11.09 12.05
C THR A 409 -12.53 10.00 11.55
N PRO A 410 -12.64 9.57 10.27
CA PRO A 410 -11.54 8.87 9.62
C PRO A 410 -10.27 9.73 9.64
N MET A 411 -9.10 9.09 9.58
CA MET A 411 -7.81 9.79 9.54
C MET A 411 -7.67 10.59 8.23
N LEU A 412 -7.71 11.92 8.33
CA LEU A 412 -7.66 12.86 7.20
C LEU A 412 -6.22 13.24 6.87
N HIS A 413 -5.83 13.25 5.60
CA HIS A 413 -4.47 13.67 5.22
C HIS A 413 -4.40 15.19 5.06
N SER A 414 -3.72 15.90 5.96
CA SER A 414 -3.68 17.37 6.03
C SER A 414 -3.37 18.05 4.69
N SER A 415 -2.26 17.65 4.07
CA SER A 415 -1.82 18.16 2.76
C SER A 415 -2.83 17.96 1.61
N VAL A 416 -3.68 16.92 1.67
CA VAL A 416 -4.78 16.73 0.70
C VAL A 416 -5.99 17.57 1.10
N PHE A 417 -6.28 17.63 2.41
CA PHE A 417 -7.38 18.41 2.99
C PHE A 417 -7.29 19.91 2.71
N CYS A 418 -6.10 20.51 2.72
CA CYS A 418 -5.91 21.90 2.29
C CYS A 418 -6.19 22.07 0.79
N ARG A 419 -5.50 21.27 -0.03
CA ARG A 419 -5.40 21.43 -1.51
C ARG A 419 -6.65 21.04 -2.28
N ASP A 420 -7.45 20.12 -1.76
CA ASP A 420 -8.60 19.56 -2.46
C ASP A 420 -9.90 19.84 -1.67
N PRO A 421 -10.63 20.93 -2.02
CA PRO A 421 -11.91 21.25 -1.39
C PRO A 421 -12.98 20.19 -1.59
N LYS A 422 -12.86 19.30 -2.60
CA LYS A 422 -13.78 18.19 -2.78
C LYS A 422 -13.50 17.10 -1.76
N TYR A 423 -12.24 16.67 -1.63
CA TYR A 423 -11.83 15.72 -0.57
C TYR A 423 -12.21 16.24 0.82
N ARG A 424 -12.02 17.55 1.09
CA ARG A 424 -12.43 18.19 2.35
C ARG A 424 -13.93 18.03 2.62
N ARG A 425 -14.80 18.36 1.66
CA ARG A 425 -16.26 18.23 1.81
C ARG A 425 -16.73 16.77 1.91
N GLU A 426 -16.10 15.85 1.20
CA GLU A 426 -16.48 14.42 1.23
C GLU A 426 -16.00 13.71 2.50
N ALA A 427 -14.85 14.10 3.06
CA ALA A 427 -14.24 13.42 4.20
C ALA A 427 -14.60 14.02 5.56
N LEU A 428 -14.94 15.31 5.62
CA LEU A 428 -15.44 15.99 6.83
C LEU A 428 -16.95 16.29 6.70
N THR A 429 -17.74 15.23 6.61
CA THR A 429 -19.21 15.29 6.75
C THR A 429 -19.58 15.09 8.22
N SER A 430 -20.44 15.95 8.77
CA SER A 430 -20.89 15.93 10.18
C SER A 430 -22.29 16.54 10.34
N THR A 431 -22.94 16.34 11.48
CA THR A 431 -24.23 16.94 11.90
C THR A 431 -24.14 17.38 13.37
N VAL A 432 -25.16 18.10 13.87
CA VAL A 432 -25.21 18.49 15.30
C VAL A 432 -25.25 17.27 16.22
N GLU A 433 -26.00 16.22 15.83
CA GLU A 433 -26.07 14.91 16.50
C GLU A 433 -24.72 14.17 16.58
N ASP A 434 -23.74 14.52 15.75
CA ASP A 434 -22.44 13.85 15.69
C ASP A 434 -21.41 14.44 16.69
N ARG A 435 -21.79 15.42 17.51
CA ARG A 435 -20.93 16.02 18.55
C ARG A 435 -21.08 15.32 19.92
N PRO A 436 -20.04 15.28 20.78
CA PRO A 436 -18.71 15.85 20.59
C PRO A 436 -17.85 15.04 19.60
N LEU A 437 -17.31 15.70 18.57
CA LEU A 437 -16.57 15.10 17.46
C LEU A 437 -15.09 15.51 17.51
N ILE A 438 -14.19 14.54 17.37
CA ILE A 438 -12.75 14.81 17.21
C ILE A 438 -12.31 14.54 15.77
N VAL A 439 -11.73 15.56 15.12
CA VAL A 439 -11.21 15.44 13.75
C VAL A 439 -9.74 15.02 13.79
N GLN A 440 -9.44 13.83 13.27
CA GLN A 440 -8.08 13.32 13.25
C GLN A 440 -7.36 13.62 11.93
N PHE A 441 -6.20 14.29 12.03
CA PHE A 441 -5.28 14.50 10.90
C PHE A 441 -4.05 13.59 10.93
N CYS A 442 -3.49 13.34 9.75
CA CYS A 442 -2.11 12.89 9.58
C CYS A 442 -1.33 13.83 8.66
N GLY A 443 -0.05 14.00 8.98
CA GLY A 443 0.88 14.89 8.30
C GLY A 443 2.21 14.92 9.03
N ASN A 444 3.18 15.69 8.52
CA ASN A 444 4.53 15.79 9.07
C ASN A 444 5.14 17.19 8.91
N ASP A 445 4.31 18.19 8.62
CA ASP A 445 4.69 19.59 8.48
C ASP A 445 3.75 20.43 9.38
N PRO A 446 4.28 21.18 10.37
CA PRO A 446 3.46 21.94 11.31
C PRO A 446 2.51 22.94 10.64
N ASN A 447 2.98 23.64 9.60
CA ASN A 447 2.21 24.69 8.94
C ASN A 447 1.05 24.10 8.13
N THR A 448 1.29 23.03 7.37
CA THR A 448 0.26 22.31 6.61
C THR A 448 -0.76 21.64 7.54
N LEU A 449 -0.33 21.16 8.71
CA LEU A 449 -1.24 20.63 9.73
C LEU A 449 -2.10 21.72 10.37
N LEU A 450 -1.53 22.90 10.64
CA LEU A 450 -2.27 24.05 11.17
C LEU A 450 -3.30 24.58 10.15
N GLU A 451 -2.92 24.73 8.88
CA GLU A 451 -3.84 25.13 7.80
C GLU A 451 -5.02 24.15 7.70
N ALA A 452 -4.75 22.84 7.74
CA ALA A 452 -5.80 21.82 7.71
C ALA A 452 -6.70 21.85 8.97
N ALA A 453 -6.11 22.10 10.14
CA ALA A 453 -6.83 22.18 11.40
C ALA A 453 -7.75 23.41 11.47
N LEU A 454 -7.27 24.59 11.07
CA LEU A 454 -8.08 25.82 10.99
C LEU A 454 -9.28 25.67 10.03
N LEU A 455 -9.13 24.89 8.95
CA LEU A 455 -10.21 24.56 8.02
C LEU A 455 -11.25 23.57 8.59
N ALA A 456 -10.92 22.84 9.65
CA ALA A 456 -11.79 21.85 10.30
C ALA A 456 -12.36 22.30 11.65
N GLU A 457 -11.69 23.24 12.33
CA GLU A 457 -12.03 23.78 13.65
C GLU A 457 -13.52 24.13 13.83
N PRO A 458 -14.22 24.79 12.87
CA PRO A 458 -15.65 25.09 13.03
C PRO A 458 -16.57 23.86 13.12
N TYR A 459 -16.09 22.67 12.74
CA TYR A 459 -16.89 21.45 12.59
C TYR A 459 -16.59 20.40 13.67
N CYS A 460 -15.73 20.69 14.65
CA CYS A 460 -15.31 19.74 15.68
C CYS A 460 -15.14 20.36 17.07
N ASP A 461 -14.97 19.51 18.07
CA ASP A 461 -14.76 19.86 19.48
C ASP A 461 -13.30 19.70 19.89
N ALA A 462 -12.52 18.93 19.12
CA ALA A 462 -11.06 18.85 19.23
C ALA A 462 -10.42 18.46 17.88
N VAL A 463 -9.11 18.71 17.76
CA VAL A 463 -8.27 18.27 16.63
C VAL A 463 -7.23 17.26 17.12
N ASP A 464 -7.25 16.04 16.57
CA ASP A 464 -6.31 14.98 16.91
C ASP A 464 -5.18 14.83 15.90
N ILE A 465 -3.96 14.61 16.40
CA ILE A 465 -2.81 14.25 15.57
C ILE A 465 -2.62 12.72 15.63
N ASN A 466 -2.74 12.06 14.47
CA ASN A 466 -2.42 10.64 14.36
C ASN A 466 -0.91 10.40 14.45
N ILE A 467 -0.48 9.83 15.58
CA ILE A 467 0.89 9.34 15.79
C ILE A 467 0.91 7.81 16.00
N GLY A 468 -0.21 7.14 15.71
CA GLY A 468 -0.37 5.70 15.94
C GLY A 468 -0.37 4.82 14.68
N CYS A 469 -0.56 5.38 13.47
CA CYS A 469 -0.72 4.58 12.26
C CYS A 469 0.59 3.90 11.80
N PRO A 470 0.68 2.56 11.78
CA PRO A 470 1.93 1.85 11.49
C PRO A 470 2.01 1.36 10.03
N GLN A 471 1.09 1.80 9.16
CA GLN A 471 0.93 1.30 7.79
C GLN A 471 2.07 1.75 6.85
N ALA A 472 2.24 1.02 5.73
CA ALA A 472 3.26 1.33 4.72
C ALA A 472 3.02 2.64 3.95
N ILE A 473 1.80 3.20 3.98
CA ILE A 473 1.54 4.55 3.45
C ILE A 473 2.10 5.62 4.40
N ALA A 474 1.83 5.49 5.71
CA ALA A 474 2.39 6.36 6.75
C ALA A 474 3.92 6.32 6.78
N LYS A 475 4.53 5.12 6.63
CA LYS A 475 6.00 4.99 6.50
C LYS A 475 6.57 5.76 5.32
N ARG A 476 5.87 5.80 4.19
CA ARG A 476 6.32 6.53 2.98
C ARG A 476 6.11 8.03 3.11
N GLY A 477 5.03 8.46 3.76
CA GLY A 477 4.73 9.87 4.04
C GLY A 477 5.44 10.45 5.25
N ARG A 478 6.13 9.63 6.06
CA ARG A 478 6.76 10.01 7.34
C ARG A 478 5.79 10.64 8.34
N TYR A 479 4.57 10.10 8.44
CA TYR A 479 3.57 10.47 9.44
C TYR A 479 3.11 9.26 10.26
N GLY A 480 2.16 9.42 11.19
CA GLY A 480 1.68 8.32 12.03
C GLY A 480 2.76 7.85 13.00
N ALA A 481 2.84 6.54 13.25
CA ALA A 481 3.85 5.94 14.14
C ALA A 481 5.31 6.07 13.64
N PHE A 482 5.57 6.82 12.57
CA PHE A 482 6.92 7.17 12.12
C PHE A 482 7.35 8.57 12.58
N LEU A 483 6.44 9.37 13.15
CA LEU A 483 6.80 10.62 13.85
C LEU A 483 7.37 10.34 15.25
N GLN A 484 7.06 9.20 15.86
CA GLN A 484 7.61 8.80 17.16
C GLN A 484 9.15 8.69 17.16
N ASP A 485 9.78 8.65 15.99
CA ASP A 485 11.23 8.63 15.81
C ASP A 485 11.84 10.05 15.78
N ASP A 486 11.03 11.13 15.80
CA ASP A 486 11.43 12.54 15.71
C ASP A 486 10.61 13.40 16.70
N TRP A 487 11.10 13.50 17.95
CA TRP A 487 10.36 14.14 19.04
C TRP A 487 10.36 15.67 18.92
N ASP A 488 11.36 16.27 18.29
CA ASP A 488 11.42 17.72 18.08
C ASP A 488 10.40 18.17 17.03
N LEU A 489 10.25 17.42 15.94
CA LEU A 489 9.18 17.67 14.98
C LEU A 489 7.80 17.50 15.62
N LEU A 490 7.59 16.46 16.44
CA LEU A 490 6.33 16.29 17.16
C LEU A 490 6.04 17.43 18.13
N ARG A 491 7.01 17.84 18.94
CA ARG A 491 6.87 18.98 19.85
C ARG A 491 6.48 20.25 19.09
N ARG A 492 7.11 20.48 17.92
CA ARG A 492 6.76 21.60 17.03
C ARG A 492 5.35 21.48 16.44
N ILE A 493 4.94 20.30 15.96
CA ILE A 493 3.57 20.10 15.44
C ILE A 493 2.54 20.39 16.54
N VAL A 494 2.65 19.74 17.69
CA VAL A 494 1.67 19.88 18.78
C VAL A 494 1.64 21.31 19.30
N SER A 495 2.80 21.94 19.54
CA SER A 495 2.87 23.32 20.05
C SER A 495 2.49 24.41 19.04
N THR A 496 2.65 24.17 17.73
CA THR A 496 2.11 25.07 16.71
C THR A 496 0.59 25.00 16.67
N LEU A 497 0.00 23.80 16.74
CA LEU A 497 -1.45 23.67 16.71
C LEU A 497 -2.09 24.17 18.02
N SER A 498 -1.54 23.80 19.19
CA SER A 498 -2.13 24.14 20.50
C SER A 498 -2.11 25.64 20.83
N LYS A 499 -1.18 26.40 20.24
CA LYS A 499 -1.10 27.87 20.38
C LYS A 499 -1.95 28.64 19.38
N SER A 500 -2.47 27.98 18.34
CA SER A 500 -3.12 28.65 17.21
C SER A 500 -4.58 28.25 17.00
N LEU A 501 -5.01 27.12 17.56
CA LEU A 501 -6.40 26.67 17.57
C LEU A 501 -7.10 27.10 18.86
N ARG A 502 -8.41 27.36 18.74
CA ARG A 502 -9.34 27.62 19.86
C ARG A 502 -9.86 26.30 20.44
N VAL A 503 -9.99 25.27 19.60
CA VAL A 503 -10.32 23.92 20.02
C VAL A 503 -9.08 23.18 20.54
N PRO A 504 -9.22 22.31 21.56
CA PRO A 504 -8.10 21.54 22.11
C PRO A 504 -7.43 20.61 21.08
N VAL A 505 -6.12 20.43 21.25
CA VAL A 505 -5.31 19.49 20.48
C VAL A 505 -5.16 18.19 21.26
N THR A 506 -5.43 17.06 20.62
CA THR A 506 -5.26 15.72 21.20
C THR A 506 -4.25 14.90 20.39
N CYS A 507 -3.75 13.80 20.95
CA CYS A 507 -2.84 12.91 20.22
C CYS A 507 -3.20 11.43 20.42
N LYS A 508 -3.43 10.71 19.32
CA LYS A 508 -3.55 9.25 19.32
C LYS A 508 -2.22 8.59 18.96
N LEU A 509 -1.58 7.96 19.95
CA LEU A 509 -0.24 7.37 19.84
C LEU A 509 -0.24 5.83 19.91
N ARG A 510 0.93 5.27 19.59
CA ARG A 510 1.34 3.90 19.94
C ARG A 510 2.49 3.94 20.94
N VAL A 511 2.67 2.85 21.68
CA VAL A 511 3.71 2.73 22.72
C VAL A 511 5.06 2.31 22.13
N PHE A 512 6.15 2.57 22.87
CA PHE A 512 7.44 1.92 22.64
C PHE A 512 7.45 0.51 23.25
N ALA A 513 8.56 -0.23 23.12
CA ALA A 513 8.72 -1.50 23.82
C ALA A 513 9.05 -1.27 25.32
N GLU A 514 9.65 -0.12 25.63
CA GLU A 514 10.01 0.31 26.96
C GLU A 514 8.92 1.24 27.55
N ILE A 515 8.43 0.91 28.75
CA ILE A 515 7.42 1.71 29.46
C ILE A 515 7.93 3.13 29.73
N ASP A 516 9.13 3.28 30.32
CA ASP A 516 9.72 4.58 30.65
C ASP A 516 9.86 5.51 29.44
N LYS A 517 10.18 4.94 28.26
CA LYS A 517 10.28 5.70 27.02
C LYS A 517 8.91 6.16 26.54
N THR A 518 7.88 5.33 26.73
CA THR A 518 6.48 5.66 26.45
C THR A 518 5.97 6.75 27.40
N VAL A 519 6.32 6.70 28.68
CA VAL A 519 5.99 7.72 29.68
C VAL A 519 6.62 9.07 29.32
N LYS A 520 7.94 9.12 29.10
CA LYS A 520 8.65 10.35 28.69
C LYS A 520 8.10 10.93 27.39
N TYR A 521 7.67 10.06 26.48
CA TYR A 521 7.04 10.45 25.23
C TYR A 521 5.65 11.08 25.43
N ALA A 522 4.82 10.51 26.31
CA ALA A 522 3.52 11.07 26.67
C ALA A 522 3.65 12.44 27.37
N GLN A 523 4.57 12.57 28.34
CA GLN A 523 4.87 13.82 29.03
C GLN A 523 5.38 14.91 28.08
N MET A 524 6.14 14.54 27.04
CA MET A 524 6.58 15.48 26.00
C MET A 524 5.40 16.00 25.17
N LEU A 525 4.40 15.15 24.84
CA LEU A 525 3.19 15.57 24.14
C LEU A 525 2.31 16.50 24.99
N GLU A 526 2.14 16.18 26.27
CA GLU A 526 1.45 17.02 27.27
C GLU A 526 2.14 18.39 27.38
N THR A 527 3.47 18.41 27.59
CA THR A 527 4.27 19.65 27.68
C THR A 527 4.22 20.48 26.39
N ALA A 528 4.04 19.83 25.22
CA ALA A 528 3.85 20.53 23.95
C ALA A 528 2.44 21.14 23.78
N GLY A 529 1.52 20.88 24.72
CA GLY A 529 0.15 21.41 24.72
C GLY A 529 -0.91 20.46 24.18
N ALA A 530 -0.66 19.15 24.12
CA ALA A 530 -1.74 18.18 23.97
C ALA A 530 -2.59 18.19 25.25
N ARG A 531 -3.91 18.22 25.11
CA ARG A 531 -4.87 18.28 26.23
C ARG A 531 -5.63 16.98 26.48
N LEU A 532 -5.40 15.95 25.64
CA LEU A 532 -5.85 14.57 25.84
C LEU A 532 -4.94 13.62 25.04
N LEU A 533 -4.65 12.43 25.61
CA LEU A 533 -3.91 11.36 24.93
C LEU A 533 -4.77 10.12 24.73
N THR A 534 -4.73 9.52 23.54
CA THR A 534 -5.25 8.18 23.31
C THR A 534 -4.10 7.20 23.11
N VAL A 535 -3.91 6.29 24.07
CA VAL A 535 -2.79 5.34 24.08
C VAL A 535 -3.23 4.00 23.49
N HIS A 536 -2.78 3.68 22.27
CA HIS A 536 -2.86 2.29 21.78
C HIS A 536 -1.70 1.50 22.39
N GLY A 537 -1.99 0.60 23.35
CA GLY A 537 -1.02 -0.24 24.06
C GLY A 537 -0.26 -1.28 23.21
N ARG A 538 -0.15 -1.08 21.89
CA ARG A 538 0.64 -1.91 20.98
C ARG A 538 1.76 -1.10 20.34
N THR A 539 2.95 -1.68 20.21
CA THR A 539 4.07 -1.09 19.49
C THR A 539 3.78 -0.93 18.00
N ARG A 540 4.56 -0.10 17.30
CA ARG A 540 4.45 0.07 15.84
C ARG A 540 4.67 -1.22 15.03
N GLU A 541 5.41 -2.16 15.61
CA GLU A 541 5.77 -3.43 14.99
C GLU A 541 4.64 -4.47 15.14
N GLN A 542 3.83 -4.40 16.21
CA GLN A 542 2.65 -5.26 16.43
C GLN A 542 1.48 -4.92 15.48
N LYS A 543 1.50 -5.52 14.28
CA LYS A 543 0.47 -5.32 13.23
C LYS A 543 0.37 -6.50 12.26
N GLY A 544 -0.78 -6.59 11.57
CA GLY A 544 -1.02 -7.66 10.59
C GLY A 544 -1.02 -9.02 11.28
N PRO A 545 -0.30 -10.04 10.77
CA PRO A 545 -0.13 -11.32 11.45
C PRO A 545 0.55 -11.20 12.83
N LEU A 546 1.37 -10.16 13.04
CA LEU A 546 2.05 -9.88 14.31
C LEU A 546 1.20 -9.05 15.29
N THR A 547 -0.13 -9.05 15.13
CA THR A 547 -1.03 -8.33 16.05
C THR A 547 -1.17 -9.14 17.34
N GLY A 548 -0.39 -8.78 18.35
CA GLY A 548 -0.52 -9.34 19.71
C GLY A 548 -1.51 -8.57 20.60
N ILE A 549 -1.54 -8.95 21.87
CA ILE A 549 -2.29 -8.26 22.92
C ILE A 549 -1.69 -6.85 23.15
N ALA A 550 -2.56 -5.88 23.47
CA ALA A 550 -2.16 -4.53 23.90
C ALA A 550 -1.77 -4.57 25.40
N SER A 551 -0.59 -4.06 25.75
CA SER A 551 -0.19 -3.94 27.16
C SER A 551 -0.97 -2.80 27.82
N TRP A 552 -1.82 -3.17 28.76
CA TRP A 552 -2.52 -2.24 29.64
C TRP A 552 -1.55 -1.63 30.68
N ASP A 553 -0.43 -2.29 30.99
CA ASP A 553 0.63 -1.73 31.86
C ASP A 553 1.23 -0.44 31.29
N HIS A 554 1.48 -0.41 29.97
CA HIS A 554 1.95 0.81 29.30
C HIS A 554 0.91 1.93 29.37
N ILE A 555 -0.39 1.59 29.28
CA ILE A 555 -1.49 2.56 29.36
C ILE A 555 -1.60 3.09 30.79
N LYS A 556 -1.55 2.21 31.80
CA LYS A 556 -1.56 2.54 33.23
C LYS A 556 -0.39 3.44 33.61
N ALA A 557 0.82 3.10 33.17
CA ALA A 557 2.02 3.90 33.43
C ALA A 557 1.94 5.30 32.79
N VAL A 558 1.40 5.42 31.56
CA VAL A 558 1.12 6.75 30.98
C VAL A 558 0.07 7.49 31.78
N ARG A 559 -1.06 6.85 32.13
CA ARG A 559 -2.15 7.45 32.90
C ARG A 559 -1.68 7.97 34.27
N GLN A 560 -0.74 7.28 34.92
CA GLN A 560 -0.16 7.70 36.21
C GLN A 560 0.85 8.85 36.08
N ALA A 561 1.41 9.07 34.89
CA ALA A 561 2.54 9.99 34.67
C ALA A 561 2.19 11.30 33.95
N VAL A 562 0.94 11.46 33.48
CA VAL A 562 0.39 12.69 32.90
C VAL A 562 -0.81 13.19 33.70
N THR A 563 -1.07 14.49 33.67
CA THR A 563 -2.20 15.14 34.34
C THR A 563 -3.44 15.22 33.45
N ILE A 564 -3.25 15.33 32.14
CA ILE A 564 -4.33 15.39 31.15
C ILE A 564 -5.11 14.06 31.03
N PRO A 565 -6.37 14.09 30.56
CA PRO A 565 -7.14 12.88 30.29
C PRO A 565 -6.45 11.90 29.35
N VAL A 566 -6.66 10.61 29.62
CA VAL A 566 -6.11 9.49 28.85
C VAL A 566 -7.23 8.53 28.48
N PHE A 567 -7.31 8.17 27.20
CA PHE A 567 -8.11 7.06 26.68
C PHE A 567 -7.24 5.81 26.46
N ALA A 568 -7.72 4.66 26.92
CA ALA A 568 -7.15 3.37 26.54
C ALA A 568 -7.61 2.94 25.14
N ASN A 569 -6.77 2.24 24.39
CA ASN A 569 -7.17 1.62 23.13
C ASN A 569 -6.44 0.29 22.87
N GLY A 570 -7.19 -0.70 22.39
CA GLY A 570 -6.68 -2.01 21.98
C GLY A 570 -7.16 -3.15 22.88
N ASN A 571 -7.55 -4.28 22.27
CA ASN A 571 -8.17 -5.43 22.95
C ASN A 571 -9.49 -5.12 23.67
N ILE A 572 -10.30 -4.20 23.11
CA ILE A 572 -11.64 -3.89 23.58
C ILE A 572 -12.65 -4.50 22.61
N GLN A 573 -13.39 -5.51 23.05
CA GLN A 573 -14.23 -6.36 22.22
C GLN A 573 -15.67 -6.50 22.76
N CYS A 574 -15.87 -6.37 24.08
CA CYS A 574 -17.18 -6.28 24.74
C CYS A 574 -17.22 -5.17 25.81
N LEU A 575 -18.38 -4.94 26.45
CA LEU A 575 -18.51 -3.99 27.56
C LEU A 575 -17.62 -4.37 28.75
N GLN A 576 -17.49 -5.66 29.06
CA GLN A 576 -16.67 -6.14 30.17
C GLN A 576 -15.17 -5.84 29.97
N ASP A 577 -14.68 -5.78 28.72
CA ASP A 577 -13.32 -5.30 28.44
C ASP A 577 -13.16 -3.80 28.75
N ILE A 578 -14.22 -3.01 28.56
CA ILE A 578 -14.21 -1.56 28.86
C ILE A 578 -14.12 -1.35 30.38
N GLU A 579 -14.99 -2.02 31.13
CA GLU A 579 -15.03 -1.94 32.60
C GLU A 579 -13.70 -2.35 33.22
N ARG A 580 -13.20 -3.55 32.84
CA ARG A 580 -11.89 -4.04 33.29
C ARG A 580 -10.74 -3.12 32.87
N CYS A 581 -10.75 -2.57 31.66
CA CYS A 581 -9.69 -1.68 31.22
C CYS A 581 -9.66 -0.37 32.05
N ILE A 582 -10.83 0.18 32.39
CA ILE A 582 -10.94 1.35 33.29
C ILE A 582 -10.44 1.00 34.69
N GLU A 583 -10.89 -0.12 35.27
CA GLU A 583 -10.48 -0.58 36.60
C GLU A 583 -8.96 -0.85 36.69
N GLU A 584 -8.42 -1.63 35.75
CA GLU A 584 -7.01 -2.02 35.78
C GLU A 584 -6.06 -0.86 35.51
N THR A 585 -6.43 0.12 34.67
CA THR A 585 -5.52 1.19 34.22
C THR A 585 -5.81 2.60 34.76
N GLY A 586 -7.00 2.84 35.32
CA GLY A 586 -7.44 4.16 35.81
C GLY A 586 -7.68 5.21 34.72
N VAL A 587 -7.84 4.81 33.46
CA VAL A 587 -8.12 5.73 32.34
C VAL A 587 -9.50 6.38 32.47
N HIS A 588 -9.66 7.53 31.82
CA HIS A 588 -10.89 8.33 31.89
C HIS A 588 -11.97 7.83 30.91
N GLY A 589 -11.56 7.09 29.88
CA GLY A 589 -12.45 6.46 28.90
C GLY A 589 -11.72 5.42 28.06
N VAL A 590 -12.49 4.64 27.30
CA VAL A 590 -11.99 3.52 26.51
C VAL A 590 -12.48 3.63 25.08
N MET A 591 -11.52 3.49 24.16
CA MET A 591 -11.76 3.56 22.73
C MET A 591 -11.84 2.16 22.12
N SER A 592 -13.01 1.81 21.58
CA SER A 592 -13.20 0.62 20.75
C SER A 592 -12.97 0.93 19.27
N ALA A 593 -12.53 -0.08 18.52
CA ALA A 593 -12.30 0.01 17.08
C ALA A 593 -12.90 -1.22 16.38
N GLU A 594 -12.18 -2.34 16.38
CA GLU A 594 -12.68 -3.56 15.74
C GLU A 594 -13.92 -4.11 16.44
N GLY A 595 -13.97 -4.11 17.77
CA GLY A 595 -15.16 -4.53 18.52
C GLY A 595 -16.43 -3.80 18.08
N ASN A 596 -16.38 -2.46 17.99
CA ASN A 596 -17.48 -1.65 17.48
C ASN A 596 -17.85 -1.98 16.01
N LEU A 597 -16.90 -2.30 15.13
CA LEU A 597 -17.20 -2.72 13.74
C LEU A 597 -17.89 -4.10 13.64
N TYR A 598 -17.65 -4.98 14.60
CA TYR A 598 -18.32 -6.30 14.67
C TYR A 598 -19.64 -6.26 15.44
N ASN A 599 -19.76 -5.35 16.41
CA ASN A 599 -20.95 -5.07 17.19
C ASN A 599 -21.03 -3.57 17.53
N PRO A 600 -21.87 -2.76 16.87
CA PRO A 600 -22.01 -1.35 17.21
C PRO A 600 -22.63 -1.14 18.61
N TYR A 601 -23.38 -2.12 19.13
CA TYR A 601 -23.98 -2.15 20.48
C TYR A 601 -22.99 -2.51 21.60
N ILE A 602 -21.68 -2.50 21.33
CA ILE A 602 -20.62 -2.83 22.30
C ILE A 602 -20.72 -2.05 23.62
N PHE A 603 -21.29 -0.84 23.60
CA PHE A 603 -21.43 0.02 24.78
C PHE A 603 -22.69 -0.27 25.62
N GLU A 604 -23.57 -1.15 25.16
CA GLU A 604 -24.85 -1.49 25.82
C GLU A 604 -24.89 -2.94 26.35
N ALA A 605 -23.80 -3.70 26.14
CA ALA A 605 -23.73 -5.15 26.38
C ALA A 605 -24.76 -6.01 25.61
N CYS A 606 -25.38 -5.46 24.56
CA CYS A 606 -26.29 -6.20 23.69
C CYS A 606 -25.53 -6.88 22.53
N TYR A 607 -26.05 -8.03 22.08
CA TYR A 607 -25.53 -8.81 20.94
C TYR A 607 -26.68 -9.12 19.97
N PRO A 608 -27.27 -8.10 19.32
CA PRO A 608 -28.45 -8.28 18.47
C PRO A 608 -28.11 -9.09 17.21
N PRO A 609 -29.11 -9.65 16.52
CA PRO A 609 -28.92 -10.22 15.20
C PRO A 609 -28.31 -9.22 14.22
N SER A 610 -27.27 -9.61 13.48
CA SER A 610 -26.46 -8.73 12.62
C SER A 610 -27.26 -7.97 11.55
N TRP A 611 -28.49 -8.40 11.22
CA TRP A 611 -29.37 -7.70 10.30
C TRP A 611 -29.97 -6.41 10.86
N GLU A 612 -30.12 -6.28 12.18
CA GLU A 612 -30.66 -5.07 12.81
C GLU A 612 -29.72 -3.86 12.64
N PRO A 613 -28.46 -3.88 13.15
CA PRO A 613 -27.51 -2.80 12.88
C PRO A 613 -27.19 -2.64 11.39
N ALA A 614 -27.28 -3.72 10.59
CA ALA A 614 -27.06 -3.62 9.15
C ALA A 614 -28.16 -2.81 8.46
N LEU A 615 -29.44 -3.08 8.74
CA LEU A 615 -30.56 -2.32 8.18
C LEU A 615 -30.52 -0.87 8.65
N GLU A 616 -30.33 -0.62 9.95
CA GLU A 616 -30.24 0.73 10.48
C GLU A 616 -29.07 1.53 9.88
N TYR A 617 -27.91 0.89 9.71
CA TYR A 617 -26.78 1.49 9.01
C TYR A 617 -27.14 1.86 7.56
N LEU A 618 -27.84 0.99 6.83
CA LEU A 618 -28.27 1.29 5.46
C LEU A 618 -29.28 2.46 5.42
N ASP A 619 -30.20 2.56 6.39
CA ASP A 619 -31.15 3.68 6.57
C ASP A 619 -30.43 5.00 6.93
N LEU A 620 -29.30 4.91 7.64
CA LEU A 620 -28.41 6.04 7.91
C LEU A 620 -27.61 6.45 6.66
N VAL A 621 -27.19 5.49 5.83
CA VAL A 621 -26.47 5.77 4.57
C VAL A 621 -27.37 6.37 3.49
N GLU A 622 -28.66 6.00 3.44
CA GLU A 622 -29.62 6.66 2.54
C GLU A 622 -29.80 8.14 2.88
N ARG A 623 -29.75 8.51 4.16
CA ARG A 623 -29.76 9.90 4.65
C ARG A 623 -28.40 10.60 4.52
N TYR A 624 -27.31 9.88 4.77
CA TYR A 624 -25.94 10.39 4.79
C TYR A 624 -25.03 9.55 3.87
N PRO A 625 -25.03 9.82 2.55
CA PRO A 625 -24.41 8.94 1.55
C PRO A 625 -22.94 8.61 1.80
N ALA A 626 -22.66 7.32 1.89
CA ALA A 626 -21.32 6.75 2.04
C ALA A 626 -20.87 6.04 0.74
N PRO A 627 -19.57 6.06 0.40
CA PRO A 627 -19.03 5.27 -0.70
C PRO A 627 -19.39 3.78 -0.61
N PRO A 628 -19.78 3.10 -1.71
CA PRO A 628 -20.07 1.66 -1.71
C PRO A 628 -18.89 0.75 -1.32
N SER A 629 -17.68 1.28 -1.13
CA SER A 629 -16.57 0.59 -0.48
C SER A 629 -16.77 0.43 1.03
N TYR A 630 -17.34 1.44 1.70
CA TYR A 630 -17.47 1.52 3.16
C TYR A 630 -18.63 0.64 3.59
N ILE A 631 -19.80 0.81 2.94
CA ILE A 631 -20.99 -0.02 3.13
C ILE A 631 -20.66 -1.52 3.08
N ARG A 632 -19.95 -1.94 2.02
CA ARG A 632 -19.51 -3.33 1.87
C ARG A 632 -18.54 -3.77 2.97
N GLY A 633 -17.66 -2.88 3.41
CA GLY A 633 -16.70 -3.15 4.48
C GLY A 633 -17.41 -3.44 5.81
N HIS A 634 -18.38 -2.61 6.17
CA HIS A 634 -19.21 -2.78 7.37
C HIS A 634 -20.08 -4.02 7.32
N LEU A 635 -20.77 -4.28 6.21
CA LEU A 635 -21.55 -5.51 6.05
C LEU A 635 -20.69 -6.77 6.13
N PHE A 636 -19.45 -6.75 5.61
CA PHE A 636 -18.50 -7.86 5.82
C PHE A 636 -18.06 -8.04 7.26
N LYS A 637 -18.14 -7.01 8.10
CA LYS A 637 -17.82 -7.08 9.53
C LYS A 637 -19.00 -7.59 10.33
N LEU A 638 -20.17 -6.96 10.21
CA LEU A 638 -21.41 -7.37 10.88
C LEU A 638 -21.78 -8.83 10.60
N PHE A 639 -21.65 -9.28 9.34
CA PHE A 639 -21.96 -10.65 8.92
C PHE A 639 -20.72 -11.54 8.77
N GLN A 640 -19.61 -11.23 9.44
CA GLN A 640 -18.36 -12.01 9.31
C GLN A 640 -18.55 -13.50 9.63
N HIS A 641 -19.38 -13.82 10.64
CA HIS A 641 -19.58 -15.17 11.12
C HIS A 641 -20.52 -15.95 10.19
N THR A 642 -21.67 -15.38 9.81
CA THR A 642 -22.55 -16.00 8.79
C THR A 642 -21.86 -16.13 7.42
N LEU A 643 -21.24 -15.09 6.86
CA LEU A 643 -20.59 -15.14 5.53
C LEU A 643 -19.37 -16.07 5.47
N CYS A 644 -18.89 -16.57 6.62
CA CYS A 644 -17.89 -17.64 6.68
C CYS A 644 -18.47 -19.04 6.48
N LEU A 645 -19.77 -19.25 6.75
CA LEU A 645 -20.47 -20.52 6.56
C LEU A 645 -20.61 -20.88 5.07
N ALA A 646 -20.70 -22.18 4.79
CA ALA A 646 -20.66 -22.70 3.43
C ALA A 646 -21.94 -22.39 2.64
N GLU A 647 -23.10 -22.43 3.31
CA GLU A 647 -24.41 -22.12 2.73
C GLU A 647 -24.52 -20.64 2.30
N ASN A 648 -23.83 -19.72 2.99
CA ASN A 648 -23.85 -18.27 2.69
C ASN A 648 -22.86 -17.84 1.59
N LYS A 649 -22.38 -18.80 0.78
CA LYS A 649 -21.41 -18.53 -0.28
C LYS A 649 -21.96 -17.56 -1.32
N GLU A 650 -23.23 -17.68 -1.67
CA GLU A 650 -23.85 -16.81 -2.68
C GLU A 650 -23.96 -15.37 -2.19
N GLU A 651 -24.48 -15.14 -0.98
CA GLU A 651 -24.61 -13.83 -0.36
C GLU A 651 -23.23 -13.15 -0.22
N ARG A 652 -22.21 -13.92 0.18
CA ARG A 652 -20.82 -13.45 0.22
C ARG A 652 -20.31 -12.99 -1.15
N GLU A 653 -20.61 -13.75 -2.21
CA GLU A 653 -20.21 -13.39 -3.56
C GLU A 653 -21.00 -12.19 -4.10
N ASN A 654 -22.29 -12.09 -3.80
CA ASN A 654 -23.16 -10.96 -4.15
C ASN A 654 -22.69 -9.67 -3.48
N LEU A 655 -22.42 -9.70 -2.16
CA LEU A 655 -21.84 -8.58 -1.42
C LEU A 655 -20.47 -8.14 -1.98
N ALA A 656 -19.63 -9.10 -2.37
CA ALA A 656 -18.32 -8.84 -2.96
C ALA A 656 -18.37 -8.22 -4.36
N ARG A 657 -19.42 -8.51 -5.14
CA ARG A 657 -19.56 -8.12 -6.56
C ARG A 657 -20.33 -6.81 -6.74
N ASN A 658 -21.42 -6.63 -6.00
CA ASN A 658 -22.42 -5.59 -6.21
C ASN A 658 -22.09 -4.29 -5.46
N SER A 659 -22.80 -3.21 -5.78
CA SER A 659 -22.52 -1.87 -5.23
C SER A 659 -23.71 -0.88 -5.23
N THR A 660 -24.95 -1.38 -5.29
CA THR A 660 -26.17 -0.56 -5.20
C THR A 660 -26.80 -0.75 -3.81
N MET A 661 -27.57 0.24 -3.34
CA MET A 661 -28.23 0.15 -2.03
C MET A 661 -29.18 -1.05 -1.94
N GLU A 662 -30.01 -1.22 -2.97
CA GLU A 662 -30.85 -2.41 -3.18
C GLU A 662 -30.05 -3.73 -3.08
N SER A 663 -28.90 -3.84 -3.76
CA SER A 663 -28.09 -5.07 -3.69
C SER A 663 -27.49 -5.33 -2.30
N PHE A 664 -27.31 -4.30 -1.48
CA PHE A 664 -26.87 -4.45 -0.10
C PHE A 664 -28.04 -4.86 0.80
N ARG A 665 -29.21 -4.22 0.68
CA ARG A 665 -30.43 -4.61 1.40
C ARG A 665 -30.85 -6.04 1.09
N ASN A 666 -30.80 -6.46 -0.18
CA ASN A 666 -31.16 -7.83 -0.58
C ASN A 666 -30.25 -8.90 0.05
N VAL A 667 -28.95 -8.63 0.22
CA VAL A 667 -28.04 -9.53 0.97
C VAL A 667 -28.42 -9.58 2.45
N VAL A 668 -28.77 -8.44 3.05
CA VAL A 668 -29.19 -8.37 4.46
C VAL A 668 -30.49 -9.14 4.68
N TYR A 669 -31.49 -8.98 3.80
CA TYR A 669 -32.75 -9.72 3.87
C TYR A 669 -32.55 -11.22 3.63
N ALA A 670 -31.74 -11.63 2.64
CA ALA A 670 -31.45 -13.06 2.42
C ALA A 670 -30.81 -13.74 3.64
N LEU A 671 -29.90 -13.04 4.35
CA LEU A 671 -29.30 -13.55 5.58
C LEU A 671 -30.30 -13.51 6.76
N ARG A 672 -31.12 -12.46 6.88
CA ARG A 672 -32.20 -12.40 7.88
C ARG A 672 -33.17 -13.58 7.69
N ASP A 673 -33.75 -13.72 6.51
CA ASP A 673 -34.82 -14.69 6.25
C ASP A 673 -34.35 -16.14 6.42
N ARG A 674 -33.06 -16.40 6.20
CA ARG A 674 -32.41 -17.69 6.46
C ARG A 674 -32.24 -18.00 7.95
N TYR A 675 -31.92 -17.00 8.78
CA TYR A 675 -31.54 -17.20 10.19
C TYR A 675 -32.61 -16.76 11.19
N LEU A 676 -33.63 -16.00 10.78
CA LEU A 676 -34.74 -15.55 11.62
C LEU A 676 -35.53 -16.74 12.22
N PRO A 677 -35.88 -17.82 11.48
CA PRO A 677 -36.55 -18.97 12.08
C PRO A 677 -35.72 -19.68 13.16
N TYR A 678 -34.38 -19.64 13.06
CA TYR A 678 -33.51 -20.16 14.12
C TYR A 678 -33.43 -19.21 15.31
N HIS A 679 -33.47 -17.89 15.08
CA HIS A 679 -33.46 -16.88 16.13
C HIS A 679 -34.76 -16.88 16.96
N GLU A 680 -35.90 -17.06 16.31
CA GLU A 680 -37.23 -17.16 16.92
C GLU A 680 -37.50 -18.53 17.59
N GLY A 681 -36.61 -19.51 17.42
CA GLY A 681 -36.77 -20.86 17.97
C GLY A 681 -37.69 -21.78 17.15
N HIS A 682 -38.15 -21.35 15.97
CA HIS A 682 -38.90 -22.19 15.02
C HIS A 682 -38.04 -23.33 14.43
N LEU A 683 -36.72 -23.14 14.35
CA LEU A 683 -35.74 -24.15 13.93
C LEU A 683 -34.61 -24.31 14.97
N ILE A 684 -34.14 -25.53 15.17
CA ILE A 684 -33.02 -25.83 16.08
C ILE A 684 -31.69 -25.68 15.32
N TRP A 685 -30.79 -24.85 15.85
CA TRP A 685 -29.41 -24.76 15.37
C TRP A 685 -28.55 -25.87 15.98
N GLN A 686 -28.02 -26.76 15.14
CA GLN A 686 -27.10 -27.82 15.57
C GLN A 686 -25.66 -27.34 15.35
N GLU A 687 -24.93 -27.10 16.43
CA GLU A 687 -23.51 -26.71 16.37
C GLU A 687 -22.61 -27.94 16.64
N GLU A 688 -21.55 -28.11 15.84
CA GLU A 688 -20.53 -29.13 16.11
C GLU A 688 -19.79 -28.82 17.43
N MET A 689 -20.05 -29.64 18.45
CA MET A 689 -19.45 -29.53 19.78
C MET A 689 -17.92 -29.40 19.70
N SER A 690 -17.41 -28.22 20.06
CA SER A 690 -15.97 -27.98 20.17
C SER A 690 -15.65 -26.98 21.29
N ASN A 691 -15.06 -27.52 22.36
CA ASN A 691 -14.38 -26.87 23.49
C ASN A 691 -15.10 -25.68 24.17
N HIS A 692 -15.88 -25.99 25.22
CA HIS A 692 -16.15 -25.24 26.49
C HIS A 692 -16.37 -23.71 26.53
N ASN A 693 -16.22 -22.97 25.44
CA ASN A 693 -16.56 -21.56 25.36
C ASN A 693 -17.98 -21.42 24.81
N LEU A 694 -18.79 -20.56 25.44
CA LEU A 694 -20.08 -20.14 24.91
C LEU A 694 -19.87 -19.47 23.54
N LYS A 695 -20.22 -20.18 22.46
CA LYS A 695 -20.29 -19.60 21.12
C LYS A 695 -21.67 -18.98 20.94
N LEU A 696 -21.70 -17.71 20.58
CA LEU A 696 -22.94 -17.06 20.18
C LEU A 696 -23.34 -17.55 18.79
N PRO A 697 -24.64 -17.78 18.52
CA PRO A 697 -25.13 -18.15 17.19
C PRO A 697 -24.56 -17.23 16.11
N PRO A 698 -24.17 -17.75 14.93
CA PRO A 698 -23.34 -17.02 13.97
C PRO A 698 -23.99 -15.78 13.38
N TRP A 699 -25.32 -15.64 13.50
CA TRP A 699 -26.09 -14.47 13.08
C TRP A 699 -26.21 -13.37 14.13
N LEU A 700 -25.75 -13.57 15.37
CA LEU A 700 -25.64 -12.50 16.34
C LEU A 700 -24.34 -11.71 16.12
N CYS A 701 -24.43 -10.39 16.24
CA CYS A 701 -23.26 -9.52 16.37
C CYS A 701 -22.39 -10.03 17.51
N GLN A 702 -21.13 -10.37 17.24
CA GLN A 702 -20.24 -10.99 18.21
C GLN A 702 -18.78 -10.60 17.93
N PRO A 703 -17.88 -10.62 18.94
CA PRO A 703 -16.56 -10.06 18.77
C PRO A 703 -15.61 -10.98 17.99
N TYR A 704 -14.88 -10.41 17.04
CA TYR A 704 -13.87 -11.15 16.28
C TYR A 704 -12.56 -11.28 17.06
N ILE A 705 -12.37 -12.44 17.67
CA ILE A 705 -11.12 -12.82 18.32
C ILE A 705 -10.10 -13.20 17.25
N ARG A 706 -9.01 -12.43 17.18
CA ARG A 706 -7.85 -12.75 16.34
C ARG A 706 -7.01 -13.82 17.03
N HIS A 707 -6.56 -14.81 16.27
CA HIS A 707 -5.50 -15.74 16.65
C HIS A 707 -4.26 -15.01 17.19
N LEU A 708 -3.51 -15.68 18.06
CA LEU A 708 -2.23 -15.16 18.56
C LEU A 708 -1.21 -15.02 17.41
N PRO A 709 -0.16 -14.19 17.54
CA PRO A 709 0.86 -14.03 16.50
C PRO A 709 1.51 -15.35 16.09
N GLU A 710 1.74 -16.25 17.04
CA GLU A 710 2.37 -17.55 16.83
C GLU A 710 1.47 -18.48 16.01
N GLU A 711 0.20 -18.61 16.38
CA GLU A 711 -0.84 -19.32 15.63
C GLU A 711 -1.02 -18.75 14.21
N ASN A 712 -1.05 -17.42 14.06
CA ASN A 712 -1.16 -16.78 12.75
C ASN A 712 0.05 -17.08 11.86
N ILE A 713 1.28 -17.09 12.43
CA ILE A 713 2.48 -17.45 11.68
C ILE A 713 2.41 -18.92 11.25
N GLN A 714 2.09 -19.83 12.17
CA GLN A 714 1.93 -21.27 11.89
C GLN A 714 0.89 -21.52 10.81
N LYS A 715 -0.30 -20.91 10.91
CA LYS A 715 -1.36 -21.02 9.90
C LYS A 715 -0.90 -20.50 8.54
N LEU A 716 -0.23 -19.34 8.50
CA LEU A 716 0.34 -18.79 7.27
C LEU A 716 1.54 -19.60 6.74
N GLU A 717 2.13 -20.50 7.52
CA GLU A 717 3.17 -21.44 7.08
C GLU A 717 2.54 -22.73 6.54
N ILE A 718 1.53 -23.27 7.22
CA ILE A 718 0.69 -24.37 6.74
C ILE A 718 0.05 -24.01 5.39
N GLU A 719 -0.64 -22.87 5.28
CA GLU A 719 -1.23 -22.39 4.02
C GLU A 719 -0.18 -22.21 2.90
N LYS A 720 1.08 -21.88 3.24
CA LYS A 720 2.17 -21.83 2.24
C LYS A 720 2.63 -23.21 1.80
N ILE A 721 2.71 -24.17 2.72
CA ILE A 721 3.08 -25.57 2.44
C ILE A 721 1.98 -26.22 1.59
N GLU A 722 0.71 -26.04 1.96
CA GLU A 722 -0.45 -26.48 1.19
C GLU A 722 -0.45 -25.87 -0.22
N MET A 723 -0.28 -24.54 -0.36
CA MET A 723 -0.15 -23.89 -1.68
C MET A 723 1.12 -24.29 -2.47
N GLN A 724 2.15 -24.85 -1.83
CA GLN A 724 3.33 -25.39 -2.52
C GLN A 724 3.08 -26.83 -2.99
N ASN A 725 2.34 -27.61 -2.21
CA ASN A 725 1.92 -28.97 -2.57
C ASN A 725 0.83 -28.94 -3.66
N GLU A 726 -0.12 -27.99 -3.60
CA GLU A 726 -1.08 -27.69 -4.67
C GLU A 726 -0.42 -26.96 -5.85
N THR A 727 0.46 -27.64 -6.58
CA THR A 727 1.02 -27.13 -7.85
C THR A 727 0.01 -27.17 -9.03
N VAL A 728 -1.29 -27.16 -8.73
CA VAL A 728 -2.34 -26.89 -9.72
C VAL A 728 -2.34 -25.40 -10.04
N LYS A 729 -1.86 -25.03 -11.23
CA LYS A 729 -2.04 -23.67 -11.79
C LYS A 729 -3.53 -23.30 -11.67
N ARG A 730 -3.87 -22.28 -10.85
CA ARG A 730 -5.25 -21.77 -10.75
C ARG A 730 -5.75 -21.36 -12.13
N LYS A 731 -6.54 -22.24 -12.75
CA LYS A 731 -7.16 -22.05 -14.05
C LYS A 731 -8.25 -20.99 -13.91
N PHE A 732 -8.08 -19.84 -14.56
CA PHE A 732 -9.15 -18.85 -14.63
C PHE A 732 -10.00 -19.19 -15.86
N ARG A 733 -11.32 -19.29 -15.72
CA ARG A 733 -12.23 -19.49 -16.84
C ARG A 733 -13.07 -18.23 -17.13
N ASP A 734 -13.56 -18.06 -18.36
CA ASP A 734 -14.66 -17.12 -18.65
C ASP A 734 -16.03 -17.77 -18.37
N GLU A 735 -17.10 -17.03 -18.63
CA GLU A 735 -18.49 -17.45 -18.37
C GLU A 735 -18.93 -18.62 -19.27
N GLU A 736 -18.25 -18.81 -20.40
CA GLU A 736 -18.38 -19.95 -21.32
C GLU A 736 -17.53 -21.16 -20.90
N GLY A 737 -16.78 -21.06 -19.78
CA GLY A 737 -15.94 -22.13 -19.26
C GLY A 737 -14.55 -22.27 -19.90
N ASN A 738 -14.18 -21.42 -20.86
CA ASN A 738 -12.88 -21.50 -21.54
C ASN A 738 -11.73 -21.00 -20.65
N GLU A 739 -10.56 -21.65 -20.71
CA GLU A 739 -9.41 -21.24 -19.89
C GLU A 739 -8.78 -19.92 -20.40
N ILE A 740 -8.75 -18.90 -19.55
CA ILE A 740 -8.31 -17.53 -19.86
C ILE A 740 -7.18 -17.06 -18.94
N SER A 741 -6.41 -16.07 -19.39
CA SER A 741 -5.39 -15.46 -18.52
C SER A 741 -5.99 -14.61 -17.40
N ARG A 742 -5.29 -14.52 -16.26
CA ARG A 742 -5.61 -13.61 -15.14
C ARG A 742 -5.77 -12.14 -15.58
N LYS A 743 -5.11 -11.73 -16.67
CA LYS A 743 -5.27 -10.40 -17.29
C LYS A 743 -6.61 -10.27 -18.03
N ARG A 744 -7.04 -11.29 -18.80
CA ARG A 744 -8.34 -11.34 -19.48
C ARG A 744 -9.49 -11.34 -18.47
N LEU A 745 -9.43 -12.15 -17.41
CA LEU A 745 -10.45 -12.15 -16.35
C LEU A 745 -10.59 -10.78 -15.68
N LYS A 746 -9.47 -10.12 -15.34
CA LYS A 746 -9.48 -8.75 -14.78
C LYS A 746 -10.02 -7.70 -15.75
N LYS A 747 -9.87 -7.91 -17.07
CA LYS A 747 -10.47 -7.03 -18.10
C LYS A 747 -11.98 -7.24 -18.17
N LEU A 748 -12.45 -8.48 -18.23
CA LEU A 748 -13.89 -8.83 -18.27
C LEU A 748 -14.62 -8.32 -17.02
N LYS A 749 -14.12 -8.61 -15.81
CA LYS A 749 -14.69 -8.08 -14.56
C LYS A 749 -14.67 -6.54 -14.47
N ARG A 750 -13.83 -5.84 -15.25
CA ARG A 750 -13.81 -4.37 -15.32
C ARG A 750 -14.81 -3.80 -16.33
N ILE A 751 -15.20 -4.60 -17.32
CA ILE A 751 -16.26 -4.28 -18.30
C ILE A 751 -17.62 -4.54 -17.64
N ALA A 752 -17.82 -5.71 -17.02
CA ALA A 752 -19.05 -6.06 -16.30
C ALA A 752 -19.42 -5.06 -15.18
N ARG A 753 -18.43 -4.46 -14.50
CA ARG A 753 -18.63 -3.39 -13.50
C ARG A 753 -19.06 -2.03 -14.07
N ARG A 754 -19.21 -1.89 -15.39
CA ARG A 754 -19.58 -0.64 -16.08
C ARG A 754 -20.42 -0.91 -17.34
N PRO A 755 -21.60 -1.56 -17.22
CA PRO A 755 -22.42 -1.93 -18.39
C PRO A 755 -22.86 -0.69 -19.17
N ASN A 756 -23.28 0.37 -18.48
CA ASN A 756 -23.77 1.62 -19.07
C ASN A 756 -22.65 2.55 -19.59
N ARG A 757 -21.40 2.07 -19.67
CA ARG A 757 -20.37 2.79 -20.44
C ARG A 757 -20.52 2.33 -21.89
N PRO A 758 -21.02 3.15 -22.82
CA PRO A 758 -21.28 2.70 -24.18
C PRO A 758 -20.01 2.07 -24.76
N ALA A 759 -20.17 0.85 -25.25
CA ALA A 759 -19.14 0.18 -26.02
C ALA A 759 -19.03 0.88 -27.37
N ILE A 760 -18.32 2.01 -27.40
CA ILE A 760 -18.01 2.71 -28.65
C ILE A 760 -17.03 1.83 -29.43
N ILE A 761 -17.58 0.85 -30.15
CA ILE A 761 -16.93 0.20 -31.27
C ILE A 761 -16.88 1.25 -32.37
N VAL A 762 -15.92 2.17 -32.25
CA VAL A 762 -15.51 3.01 -33.37
C VAL A 762 -14.99 2.06 -34.43
N LYS A 763 -15.78 1.78 -35.47
CA LYS A 763 -15.21 1.41 -36.78
C LYS A 763 -14.19 2.49 -37.08
N ARG A 764 -12.89 2.15 -36.97
CA ARG A 764 -11.81 3.12 -37.20
C ARG A 764 -11.97 3.63 -38.62
N GLY A 765 -11.91 4.96 -38.78
CA GLY A 765 -11.82 5.55 -40.12
C GLY A 765 -10.59 4.96 -40.81
N SER A 766 -10.75 4.60 -42.07
CA SER A 766 -9.78 3.89 -42.90
C SER A 766 -8.53 4.73 -43.25
N ASP A 767 -8.52 6.01 -42.90
CA ASP A 767 -7.54 6.96 -43.39
C ASP A 767 -6.20 6.80 -42.67
N LEU A 768 -5.15 6.52 -43.46
CA LEU A 768 -3.77 6.45 -43.00
C LEU A 768 -3.12 7.84 -42.99
N CYS A 769 -2.18 8.03 -42.06
CA CYS A 769 -1.40 9.24 -41.95
C CYS A 769 -0.48 9.39 -43.17
N CYS A 770 -0.47 10.54 -43.83
CA CYS A 770 0.41 10.77 -45.01
C CYS A 770 1.90 10.50 -44.70
N ASP A 771 2.34 10.79 -43.47
CA ASP A 771 3.74 10.63 -43.06
C ASP A 771 4.12 9.21 -42.59
N CYS A 772 3.17 8.28 -42.36
CA CYS A 772 3.48 6.93 -41.81
C CYS A 772 2.29 5.96 -41.89
N PRO A 773 2.50 4.62 -41.86
CA PRO A 773 1.41 3.61 -41.93
C PRO A 773 0.51 3.53 -40.67
N ASN A 774 0.50 4.54 -39.79
CA ASN A 774 -0.42 4.60 -38.66
C ASN A 774 -1.73 5.31 -39.06
N PRO A 775 -2.90 4.89 -38.56
CA PRO A 775 -4.16 5.56 -38.84
C PRO A 775 -4.20 6.99 -38.30
N VAL A 776 -4.91 7.87 -39.02
CA VAL A 776 -5.18 9.24 -38.61
C VAL A 776 -6.08 9.24 -37.37
N SER A 777 -5.84 10.19 -36.47
CA SER A 777 -6.75 10.46 -35.37
C SER A 777 -7.84 11.43 -35.83
N HIS A 778 -9.10 11.00 -35.79
CA HIS A 778 -10.30 11.80 -36.14
C HIS A 778 -10.37 13.20 -35.50
N LYS A 779 -9.66 13.44 -34.40
CA LYS A 779 -9.64 14.74 -33.72
C LYS A 779 -8.45 15.61 -34.11
N CYS A 780 -7.49 15.09 -34.86
CA CYS A 780 -6.27 15.79 -35.24
C CYS A 780 -6.53 16.87 -36.30
N VAL A 781 -6.40 18.14 -35.92
CA VAL A 781 -6.54 19.28 -36.87
C VAL A 781 -5.54 19.22 -38.03
N HIS A 782 -4.40 18.53 -37.85
CA HIS A 782 -3.37 18.35 -38.87
C HIS A 782 -3.56 17.09 -39.73
N LYS A 783 -4.64 16.31 -39.54
CA LYS A 783 -4.88 15.02 -40.23
C LYS A 783 -3.74 13.99 -40.16
N LEU A 784 -2.93 14.04 -39.09
CA LEU A 784 -1.80 13.13 -38.85
C LEU A 784 -2.09 12.11 -37.75
N CYS A 785 -1.29 11.03 -37.68
CA CYS A 785 -1.23 10.18 -36.50
C CYS A 785 -0.67 10.96 -35.30
N ARG A 786 -0.82 10.42 -34.08
CA ARG A 786 -0.39 11.12 -32.85
C ARG A 786 1.11 11.46 -32.81
N GLN A 787 1.96 10.58 -33.36
CA GLN A 787 3.41 10.77 -33.32
C GLN A 787 3.86 11.80 -34.36
N CYS A 788 3.44 11.67 -35.63
CA CYS A 788 3.79 12.64 -36.68
C CYS A 788 3.20 14.02 -36.38
N CYS A 789 1.96 14.09 -35.89
CA CYS A 789 1.35 15.33 -35.41
C CYS A 789 2.20 16.00 -34.31
N ARG A 790 2.75 15.23 -33.36
CA ARG A 790 3.59 15.77 -32.28
C ARG A 790 4.92 16.30 -32.80
N ASN A 791 5.53 15.60 -33.76
CA ASN A 791 6.75 16.06 -34.42
C ASN A 791 6.49 17.36 -35.20
N LYS A 792 5.45 17.40 -36.03
CA LYS A 792 5.02 18.59 -36.79
C LYS A 792 4.76 19.79 -35.87
N CYS A 793 3.97 19.60 -34.81
CA CYS A 793 3.72 20.63 -33.79
C CYS A 793 5.00 21.12 -33.10
N PHE A 794 6.03 20.27 -32.94
CA PHE A 794 7.29 20.65 -32.31
C PHE A 794 8.22 21.42 -33.24
N ILE A 795 8.32 20.99 -34.51
CA ILE A 795 9.18 21.58 -35.55
C ILE A 795 8.61 22.93 -36.00
N GLU A 796 7.36 22.95 -36.46
CA GLU A 796 6.70 24.13 -37.04
C GLU A 796 6.16 25.10 -35.98
N ASN A 797 6.40 24.82 -34.68
CA ASN A 797 5.91 25.63 -33.56
C ASN A 797 4.38 25.83 -33.58
N LEU A 798 3.64 24.73 -33.78
CA LEU A 798 2.18 24.70 -33.87
C LEU A 798 1.55 23.99 -32.66
N ASP A 799 0.25 24.22 -32.47
CA ASP A 799 -0.57 23.48 -31.52
C ASP A 799 -1.54 22.53 -32.24
N CYS A 800 -2.04 21.54 -31.50
CA CYS A 800 -3.08 20.62 -31.96
C CYS A 800 -3.98 20.26 -30.79
N ALA A 801 -5.16 20.90 -30.74
CA ALA A 801 -6.19 20.63 -29.73
C ALA A 801 -6.56 19.14 -29.67
N GLY A 802 -6.69 18.49 -30.83
CA GLY A 802 -7.02 17.07 -30.97
C GLY A 802 -6.10 16.10 -30.24
N HIS A 803 -4.78 16.30 -30.36
CA HIS A 803 -3.78 15.49 -29.66
C HIS A 803 -3.32 16.09 -28.33
N ARG A 804 -3.82 17.28 -27.98
CA ARG A 804 -3.38 18.11 -26.85
C ARG A 804 -1.87 18.40 -26.89
N ASN A 805 -1.33 18.59 -28.10
CA ASN A 805 0.01 19.11 -28.30
C ASN A 805 -0.07 20.64 -28.20
N LEU A 806 0.56 21.22 -27.18
CA LEU A 806 0.55 22.66 -26.90
C LEU A 806 1.99 23.22 -26.98
N THR A 807 2.70 22.96 -28.08
CA THR A 807 4.09 23.42 -28.25
C THR A 807 4.17 24.94 -28.31
N LYS A 808 3.36 25.58 -29.16
CA LYS A 808 3.35 27.03 -29.38
C LYS A 808 2.99 27.75 -28.09
N THR A 809 1.84 27.39 -27.50
CA THR A 809 1.36 27.96 -26.23
C THR A 809 2.40 27.81 -25.11
N ARG A 810 3.08 26.65 -24.99
CA ARG A 810 4.11 26.45 -23.95
C ARG A 810 5.39 27.24 -24.20
N ARG A 811 5.83 27.40 -25.45
CA ARG A 811 6.99 28.26 -25.76
C ARG A 811 6.66 29.73 -25.48
N GLN A 812 5.45 30.19 -25.81
CA GLN A 812 4.97 31.53 -25.50
C GLN A 812 4.98 31.80 -23.98
N MET A 813 4.36 30.91 -23.19
CA MET A 813 4.37 31.00 -21.72
C MET A 813 5.79 31.00 -21.14
N ALA A 814 6.73 30.23 -21.72
CA ALA A 814 8.12 30.22 -21.25
C ALA A 814 8.84 31.56 -21.52
N ILE A 815 8.57 32.21 -22.64
CA ILE A 815 9.08 33.55 -22.97
C ILE A 815 8.52 34.59 -21.98
N GLU A 816 7.21 34.57 -21.74
CA GLU A 816 6.55 35.45 -20.77
C GLU A 816 7.08 35.26 -19.34
N PHE A 817 7.34 34.01 -18.93
CA PHE A 817 7.90 33.71 -17.61
C PHE A 817 9.37 34.16 -17.48
N ALA A 818 10.15 34.06 -18.56
CA ALA A 818 11.51 34.59 -18.62
C ALA A 818 11.52 36.12 -18.55
N ALA A 819 10.63 36.80 -19.29
CA ALA A 819 10.47 38.24 -19.24
C ALA A 819 10.05 38.73 -17.83
N LYS A 820 9.07 38.05 -17.19
CA LYS A 820 8.68 38.35 -15.80
C LYS A 820 9.82 38.13 -14.80
N ARG A 821 10.61 37.05 -14.93
CA ARG A 821 11.81 36.85 -14.09
C ARG A 821 12.83 37.96 -14.28
N LYS A 822 13.09 38.37 -15.52
CA LYS A 822 14.02 39.47 -15.80
C LYS A 822 13.51 40.79 -15.18
N ALA A 823 12.25 41.15 -15.37
CA ALA A 823 11.65 42.35 -14.78
C ALA A 823 11.58 42.35 -13.24
N ILE A 824 11.62 41.20 -12.57
CA ILE A 824 11.80 41.08 -11.12
C ILE A 824 13.28 41.28 -10.75
N GLN A 825 14.19 40.72 -11.53
CA GLN A 825 15.63 40.76 -11.28
C GLN A 825 16.27 42.11 -11.65
N ASP A 826 15.64 42.89 -12.53
CA ASP A 826 15.98 44.30 -12.84
C ASP A 826 15.34 45.27 -11.82
N LYS A 827 14.58 44.77 -10.84
CA LYS A 827 13.94 45.53 -9.73
C LYS A 827 14.55 45.23 -8.34
N ILE A 828 15.57 44.36 -8.29
CA ILE A 828 16.36 44.00 -7.11
C ILE A 828 17.77 44.55 -7.32
#